data_AF-A0A8T1NNB0-F1
#
_entry.id   AF-A0A8T1NNB0-F1
#
_cell.length_a   1.000
_cell.length_b   1.000
_cell.length_c   1.000
_cell.angle_alpha   90.00
_cell.angle_beta   90.00
_cell.angle_gamma   90.00
#
_symmetry.space_group_name_H-M   'P 1'
#
loop_
_entity.id
_entity.type
_entity.pdbx_description
1 polymer ?
#
loop_
_entity_poly.entity_id
_entity_poly.type
_entity_poly.pdbx_seq_one_letter_code
_entity_poly.pdbx_strand_id
1 'polypeptide(L)'
;MLSWHMTYGRGEDVGPPTYDKGVSHNHIPLLTNGMEVSGELSAASPEHLSMASPGVGGGKRIHPLPYASDVNQSPNVRAVDPAREFGSPGIGNVAWKERVDGWKMKQEKNVVPMSTGQANSERGVGDIDASTDVLVDDSLLNDEARQPLSRKVSIPSSRINPYRMVIVLRLIILSIFLHYRITNPVPNAYALWLISVICEIWFAISWILDQFPKWLPVNRETYLDRLSLRYDREGEPSQLAAVDIFVSTVDPLKEPPLVTANTVLSILAVDYPVDKVSCYVSDDGAAMLTFEALSETSEFARKWVPFCKKYSIEPRAPEWYFAQKIDYLKDKVQPSFVKDRRAMKREYEEFKVRVNGLVAKAQKVPEEGWIMQDGTPWPGNNIRDHPGMIQVFLGQSGGLDAEGNELPRLVYVSREKRPGFQHHKKAGAMNALVRVSAVLTNGPFLLNLDCDHYVNNSKALREAMCFLMDPNLGKHVCYVQFPQRFDGIDRNDRYANRNTVFFDINLRGLDGIQGPVYVGTGCVFNRTALYGYEPPLKPKHKKAGVLSSLCGGSRKKSSKSSKKGSDKKKSSKHADPTVPIFSLDDIEEGVEGAGFDDEKSLLMSQMSLEKRFGQSAVFVASTLMENGGVPQSATPENLLKEAIHVISCGYEDKTDWGSEIGWIYGSVTEDILTGFKMHARGWRSIYCMPKRPAFKGSAPINLSDRLNQVLRWALGSVEILLSRHCPIWYGYNGRLKWLERFAYVNTTIYPITAIPLLMYCTLPAVCLLTNKFIIPQVRYMTKITISTRSFQYIGLFSSVLVAILVEIPASYNSLPCLI
;
A
#
# COMPACT_ATOMS: atom_id res chain seq x y z
N MET A 1 -13.66 35.04 23.53
CA MET A 1 -12.98 35.73 24.66
C MET A 1 -12.29 34.69 25.52
N LEU A 2 -10.96 34.71 25.54
CA LEU A 2 -10.09 34.38 26.69
C LEU A 2 -8.65 34.54 26.18
N SER A 3 -8.03 35.66 26.55
CA SER A 3 -6.69 36.04 26.09
C SER A 3 -5.63 35.42 27.00
N TRP A 4 -4.54 34.96 26.41
CA TRP A 4 -3.27 34.76 27.11
C TRP A 4 -2.19 35.52 26.35
N HIS A 5 -1.89 36.72 26.83
CA HIS A 5 -0.68 37.46 26.42
C HIS A 5 0.55 36.80 27.06
N MET A 6 1.59 36.58 26.26
CA MET A 6 2.96 36.51 26.76
C MET A 6 3.73 37.73 26.26
N THR A 7 4.37 38.43 27.18
CA THR A 7 5.04 39.71 26.96
C THR A 7 6.41 39.50 26.33
N TYR A 8 6.74 40.26 25.30
CA TYR A 8 8.08 40.31 24.73
C TYR A 8 9.04 41.08 25.65
N GLY A 9 10.31 40.63 25.70
CA GLY A 9 11.43 41.36 26.28
C GLY A 9 12.71 41.13 25.51
N ARG A 10 13.05 42.05 24.59
CA ARG A 10 14.46 42.40 24.29
C ARG A 10 14.98 43.22 25.48
N GLY A 11 16.23 43.19 25.91
CA GLY A 11 17.43 42.53 25.35
C GLY A 11 18.57 43.56 25.28
N GLU A 12 19.73 43.27 25.86
CA GLU A 12 20.95 44.09 25.73
C GLU A 12 22.22 43.24 25.94
N ASP A 13 23.29 43.57 25.22
CA ASP A 13 24.47 42.73 24.96
C ASP A 13 25.64 42.96 25.93
N VAL A 14 26.38 41.89 26.32
CA VAL A 14 27.83 41.95 26.62
C VAL A 14 28.55 40.59 26.39
N GLY A 15 29.56 40.57 25.50
CA GLY A 15 30.85 39.87 25.74
C GLY A 15 31.05 38.38 25.35
N PRO A 16 32.12 38.03 24.57
CA PRO A 16 32.56 36.65 24.32
C PRO A 16 33.48 36.09 25.44
N PRO A 17 33.82 34.78 25.46
CA PRO A 17 34.18 34.09 26.71
C PRO A 17 35.65 34.17 27.11
N THR A 18 35.90 34.21 28.43
CA THR A 18 37.22 34.03 29.04
C THR A 18 37.59 32.55 29.15
N TYR A 19 38.74 32.21 28.58
CA TYR A 19 39.51 31.01 28.94
C TYR A 19 39.99 31.11 30.39
N ASP A 20 40.12 29.97 31.07
CA ASP A 20 41.19 29.81 32.06
C ASP A 20 41.92 28.47 31.92
N LYS A 21 43.19 28.45 32.33
CA LYS A 21 44.19 27.43 31.99
C LYS A 21 44.49 26.48 33.15
N GLY A 22 44.95 25.28 32.83
CA GLY A 22 45.38 24.32 33.85
C GLY A 22 46.32 23.20 33.37
N VAL A 23 47.56 23.53 32.95
CA VAL A 23 48.80 22.72 33.12
C VAL A 23 48.86 21.34 32.37
N SER A 24 49.92 20.89 31.70
CA SER A 24 51.21 21.46 31.25
C SER A 24 51.79 20.64 30.06
N HIS A 25 52.86 21.16 29.46
CA HIS A 25 53.51 20.67 28.24
C HIS A 25 54.61 19.60 28.47
N ASN A 26 55.01 18.95 27.37
CA ASN A 26 56.29 18.26 27.08
C ASN A 26 56.47 16.78 27.52
N HIS A 27 56.58 15.88 26.53
CA HIS A 27 57.91 15.45 26.05
C HIS A 27 57.86 14.76 24.66
N ILE A 28 58.82 15.11 23.80
CA ILE A 28 59.25 14.33 22.62
C ILE A 28 60.56 13.62 23.04
N PRO A 29 60.94 12.46 22.44
CA PRO A 29 61.97 12.54 21.40
C PRO A 29 61.80 11.57 20.21
N LEU A 30 62.38 11.98 19.08
CA LEU A 30 62.79 11.13 17.94
C LEU A 30 64.30 10.75 18.10
N LEU A 31 64.86 9.99 17.13
CA LEU A 31 66.27 9.56 16.90
C LEU A 31 66.50 8.06 17.22
N THR A 32 66.93 7.10 16.38
CA THR A 32 67.82 6.93 15.19
C THR A 32 69.17 6.24 15.52
N ASN A 33 69.54 5.25 14.69
CA ASN A 33 70.88 4.66 14.40
C ASN A 33 71.38 3.39 15.13
N GLY A 34 71.76 2.35 14.32
CA GLY A 34 73.16 1.86 14.29
C GLY A 34 73.47 0.34 14.42
N MET A 35 73.71 -0.35 13.27
CA MET A 35 74.57 -1.57 13.05
C MET A 35 74.26 -2.88 13.82
N GLU A 36 74.56 -4.12 13.39
CA GLU A 36 75.10 -4.80 12.16
C GLU A 36 74.55 -6.27 12.21
N VAL A 37 74.49 -7.13 11.17
CA VAL A 37 75.56 -7.92 10.48
C VAL A 37 74.95 -8.71 9.28
N SER A 38 75.64 -8.78 8.12
CA SER A 38 75.57 -9.71 6.94
C SER A 38 74.23 -10.31 6.40
N GLY A 39 73.99 -10.46 5.09
CA GLY A 39 74.82 -10.13 3.92
C GLY A 39 74.21 -10.54 2.55
N GLU A 40 74.71 -9.91 1.49
CA GLU A 40 74.81 -10.30 0.06
C GLU A 40 73.60 -10.61 -0.87
N LEU A 41 73.43 -9.68 -1.84
CA LEU A 41 73.36 -9.88 -3.31
C LEU A 41 72.08 -10.30 -4.08
N SER A 42 71.54 -9.30 -4.79
CA SER A 42 71.32 -9.22 -6.26
C SER A 42 70.23 -10.03 -7.03
N ALA A 43 69.26 -9.24 -7.51
CA ALA A 43 68.44 -9.29 -8.74
C ALA A 43 68.66 -10.31 -9.87
N ALA A 44 67.53 -10.67 -10.53
CA ALA A 44 67.27 -10.81 -11.99
C ALA A 44 66.49 -12.09 -12.42
N SER A 45 65.52 -11.91 -13.34
CA SER A 45 64.94 -12.95 -14.23
C SER A 45 65.83 -13.12 -15.50
N PRO A 46 65.58 -14.01 -16.50
CA PRO A 46 64.41 -14.88 -16.76
C PRO A 46 64.72 -16.31 -17.36
N GLU A 47 63.67 -16.97 -17.87
CA GLU A 47 63.62 -17.90 -19.04
C GLU A 47 64.12 -19.38 -19.05
N HIS A 48 63.16 -20.26 -19.45
CA HIS A 48 63.23 -21.39 -20.41
C HIS A 48 64.02 -22.74 -20.18
N LEU A 49 63.35 -23.83 -20.63
CA LEU A 49 63.85 -25.18 -21.01
C LEU A 49 64.41 -26.11 -19.89
N SER A 50 64.43 -27.46 -20.00
CA SER A 50 63.57 -28.49 -20.65
C SER A 50 64.08 -29.93 -20.25
N MET A 51 63.36 -31.00 -20.67
CA MET A 51 63.76 -32.44 -20.64
C MET A 51 63.73 -33.22 -19.30
N ALA A 52 63.53 -34.55 -19.22
CA ALA A 52 62.76 -35.51 -20.06
C ALA A 52 62.68 -36.95 -19.44
N SER A 53 61.48 -37.57 -19.43
CA SER A 53 61.22 -39.03 -19.66
C SER A 53 61.82 -40.13 -18.73
N PRO A 54 61.52 -41.46 -18.89
CA PRO A 54 60.57 -42.16 -19.79
C PRO A 54 59.63 -43.25 -19.15
N GLY A 55 58.75 -43.87 -19.97
CA GLY A 55 58.12 -45.20 -19.71
C GLY A 55 56.63 -45.34 -20.10
N VAL A 56 56.25 -45.40 -21.40
CA VAL A 56 55.99 -46.63 -22.22
C VAL A 56 54.85 -47.52 -21.71
N GLY A 57 53.83 -47.94 -22.49
CA GLY A 57 53.40 -47.73 -23.90
C GLY A 57 51.90 -48.11 -24.01
N GLY A 58 51.09 -47.92 -25.07
CA GLY A 58 51.25 -47.87 -26.53
C GLY A 58 50.11 -48.72 -27.14
N GLY A 59 49.56 -48.58 -28.36
CA GLY A 59 49.37 -47.42 -29.26
C GLY A 59 47.87 -47.40 -29.67
N LYS A 60 47.37 -47.07 -30.87
CA LYS A 60 47.88 -46.61 -32.19
C LYS A 60 46.74 -45.75 -32.82
N ARG A 61 47.00 -44.55 -33.36
CA ARG A 61 47.07 -44.17 -34.81
C ARG A 61 45.78 -44.38 -35.64
N ILE A 62 45.30 -43.46 -36.50
CA ILE A 62 45.87 -42.18 -37.01
C ILE A 62 44.75 -41.22 -37.54
N HIS A 63 45.08 -39.92 -37.59
CA HIS A 63 44.34 -38.74 -38.11
C HIS A 63 44.42 -38.64 -39.69
N PRO A 64 44.08 -37.56 -40.45
CA PRO A 64 43.87 -36.15 -40.06
C PRO A 64 42.84 -35.26 -40.82
N LEU A 65 42.75 -34.01 -40.31
CA LEU A 65 42.35 -32.72 -40.93
C LEU A 65 43.37 -32.31 -42.06
N PRO A 66 43.40 -31.11 -42.74
CA PRO A 66 42.78 -29.80 -42.40
C PRO A 66 42.40 -28.85 -43.59
N TYR A 67 42.24 -27.54 -43.29
CA TYR A 67 42.39 -26.35 -44.19
C TYR A 67 41.29 -26.06 -45.25
N ALA A 68 41.01 -24.83 -45.73
CA ALA A 68 41.04 -23.45 -45.18
C ALA A 68 40.39 -22.45 -46.19
N SER A 69 40.20 -21.19 -45.76
CA SER A 69 40.24 -19.91 -46.54
C SER A 69 39.22 -19.58 -47.67
N ASP A 70 38.75 -18.33 -47.63
CA ASP A 70 38.36 -17.43 -48.75
C ASP A 70 37.07 -17.73 -49.57
N VAL A 71 36.34 -16.80 -50.22
CA VAL A 71 36.27 -15.30 -50.23
C VAL A 71 34.91 -14.87 -50.87
N ASN A 72 34.43 -13.65 -50.59
CA ASN A 72 33.38 -12.83 -51.27
C ASN A 72 32.54 -13.40 -52.46
N GLN A 73 31.21 -13.16 -52.45
CA GLN A 73 30.47 -12.29 -53.43
C GLN A 73 28.92 -12.47 -53.43
N SER A 74 28.21 -11.34 -53.55
CA SER A 74 26.84 -11.18 -54.13
C SER A 74 26.96 -10.73 -55.62
N PRO A 75 25.91 -10.52 -56.47
CA PRO A 75 24.46 -10.36 -56.19
C PRO A 75 23.43 -10.87 -57.29
N ASN A 76 22.12 -10.64 -57.03
CA ASN A 76 20.98 -10.39 -57.97
C ASN A 76 20.54 -11.39 -59.08
N VAL A 77 19.21 -11.60 -59.25
CA VAL A 77 18.36 -11.17 -60.42
C VAL A 77 16.93 -11.81 -60.47
N ARG A 78 15.89 -10.96 -60.58
CA ARG A 78 14.51 -11.06 -61.17
C ARG A 78 13.55 -12.29 -61.02
N ALA A 79 12.46 -12.05 -60.29
CA ALA A 79 11.03 -11.95 -60.72
C ALA A 79 10.41 -12.83 -61.84
N VAL A 80 9.17 -13.32 -61.61
CA VAL A 80 7.87 -12.92 -62.26
C VAL A 80 6.67 -13.70 -61.66
N ASP A 81 5.49 -13.05 -61.57
CA ASP A 81 4.16 -13.54 -61.09
C ASP A 81 3.20 -13.85 -62.27
N PRO A 82 2.08 -14.60 -62.12
CA PRO A 82 0.78 -13.90 -62.18
C PRO A 82 -0.42 -14.51 -61.39
N ALA A 83 -0.96 -13.75 -60.44
CA ALA A 83 -2.33 -13.14 -60.42
C ALA A 83 -3.65 -13.91 -60.76
N ARG A 84 -4.64 -13.80 -59.81
CA ARG A 84 -6.07 -13.34 -59.96
C ARG A 84 -7.10 -14.22 -60.76
N GLU A 85 -8.45 -14.19 -60.57
CA GLU A 85 -9.40 -13.61 -59.58
C GLU A 85 -10.85 -14.19 -59.71
N PHE A 86 -11.70 -13.97 -58.68
CA PHE A 86 -13.19 -13.83 -58.63
C PHE A 86 -14.21 -14.78 -59.33
N GLY A 87 -15.30 -15.09 -58.59
CA GLY A 87 -16.68 -15.11 -59.15
C GLY A 87 -17.60 -16.28 -58.73
N SER A 88 -18.60 -16.03 -57.88
CA SER A 88 -19.72 -16.96 -57.58
C SER A 88 -20.99 -16.53 -58.37
N PRO A 89 -21.98 -17.41 -58.68
CA PRO A 89 -23.04 -17.70 -57.69
C PRO A 89 -23.80 -19.07 -57.80
N GLY A 90 -24.43 -19.51 -56.69
CA GLY A 90 -25.86 -19.94 -56.75
C GLY A 90 -26.28 -21.43 -56.59
N ILE A 91 -26.65 -21.81 -55.35
CA ILE A 91 -27.83 -22.64 -54.95
C ILE A 91 -27.88 -24.15 -55.31
N GLY A 92 -28.03 -25.02 -54.29
CA GLY A 92 -28.55 -26.40 -54.47
C GLY A 92 -28.39 -27.43 -53.34
N ASN A 93 -29.26 -27.40 -52.30
CA ASN A 93 -29.65 -28.54 -51.42
C ASN A 93 -28.60 -29.42 -50.68
N VAL A 94 -28.35 -29.17 -49.37
CA VAL A 94 -27.86 -30.19 -48.41
C VAL A 94 -28.56 -30.12 -47.03
N ALA A 95 -29.89 -30.08 -46.98
CA ALA A 95 -30.66 -29.98 -45.72
C ALA A 95 -30.88 -31.31 -44.96
N TRP A 96 -30.18 -32.39 -45.34
CA TRP A 96 -30.36 -33.74 -44.79
C TRP A 96 -29.11 -34.36 -44.15
N LYS A 97 -27.91 -33.87 -44.45
CA LYS A 97 -26.65 -34.45 -43.97
C LYS A 97 -26.38 -34.11 -42.49
N GLU A 98 -26.54 -32.85 -42.10
CA GLU A 98 -26.32 -32.38 -40.72
C GLU A 98 -27.25 -33.05 -39.69
N ARG A 99 -28.45 -33.50 -40.10
CA ARG A 99 -29.38 -34.21 -39.20
C ARG A 99 -28.94 -35.64 -38.86
N VAL A 100 -28.09 -36.26 -39.67
CA VAL A 100 -27.58 -37.62 -39.42
C VAL A 100 -26.40 -37.59 -38.45
N ASP A 101 -25.50 -36.62 -38.59
CA ASP A 101 -24.35 -36.47 -37.70
C ASP A 101 -24.77 -36.03 -36.28
N GLY A 102 -25.82 -35.21 -36.16
CA GLY A 102 -26.44 -34.85 -34.88
C GLY A 102 -27.10 -36.01 -34.11
N TRP A 103 -27.38 -37.15 -34.76
CA TRP A 103 -27.92 -38.35 -34.07
C TRP A 103 -26.83 -39.21 -33.44
N LYS A 104 -25.67 -39.38 -34.10
CA LYS A 104 -24.56 -40.19 -33.56
C LYS A 104 -23.93 -39.56 -32.32
N MET A 105 -23.72 -38.24 -32.32
CA MET A 105 -23.07 -37.54 -31.20
C MET A 105 -23.90 -37.53 -29.90
N LYS A 106 -25.18 -37.94 -29.97
CA LYS A 106 -26.11 -37.93 -28.82
C LYS A 106 -26.18 -39.27 -28.07
N GLN A 107 -25.58 -40.35 -28.58
CA GLN A 107 -25.54 -41.65 -27.91
C GLN A 107 -24.36 -41.84 -26.95
N GLU A 108 -23.21 -41.18 -27.18
CA GLU A 108 -21.98 -41.42 -26.39
C GLU A 108 -21.91 -40.65 -25.05
N LYS A 109 -22.85 -39.74 -24.77
CA LYS A 109 -22.80 -38.89 -23.56
C LYS A 109 -23.63 -39.37 -22.36
N ASN A 110 -24.26 -40.56 -22.43
CA ASN A 110 -25.15 -41.11 -21.40
C ASN A 110 -24.77 -42.54 -20.95
N VAL A 111 -23.55 -42.74 -20.42
CA VAL A 111 -23.23 -43.93 -19.59
C VAL A 111 -22.36 -43.53 -18.40
N VAL A 112 -22.81 -43.90 -17.19
CA VAL A 112 -22.04 -43.85 -15.94
C VAL A 112 -21.81 -45.28 -15.43
N PRO A 113 -20.58 -45.70 -15.12
CA PRO A 113 -20.31 -46.90 -14.33
C PRO A 113 -20.16 -46.58 -12.82
N MET A 114 -20.43 -47.56 -11.96
CA MET A 114 -20.62 -47.37 -10.51
C MET A 114 -19.83 -48.36 -9.64
N SER A 115 -19.35 -47.90 -8.47
CA SER A 115 -18.68 -48.65 -7.38
C SER A 115 -17.22 -49.09 -7.66
N THR A 116 -16.36 -49.41 -6.67
CA THR A 116 -16.53 -49.65 -5.20
C THR A 116 -15.24 -49.28 -4.44
N GLY A 117 -15.29 -48.95 -3.13
CA GLY A 117 -14.10 -48.90 -2.24
C GLY A 117 -14.09 -47.75 -1.21
N GLN A 118 -14.10 -48.07 0.09
CA GLN A 118 -14.19 -47.10 1.20
C GLN A 118 -12.83 -46.77 1.85
N ALA A 119 -12.65 -45.52 2.29
CA ALA A 119 -11.93 -45.18 3.52
C ALA A 119 -12.46 -43.84 4.09
N ASN A 120 -12.50 -43.72 5.42
CA ASN A 120 -13.25 -42.65 6.12
C ASN A 120 -12.47 -41.32 6.23
N SER A 121 -13.18 -40.19 6.11
CA SER A 121 -12.81 -38.92 6.75
C SER A 121 -14.06 -38.12 7.10
N GLU A 122 -14.03 -37.43 8.24
CA GLU A 122 -15.22 -36.89 8.91
C GLU A 122 -15.75 -35.58 8.33
N ARG A 123 -17.00 -35.24 8.71
CA ARG A 123 -17.74 -34.06 8.25
C ARG A 123 -17.09 -32.75 8.69
N GLY A 124 -16.76 -31.89 7.72
CA GLY A 124 -16.54 -30.46 7.93
C GLY A 124 -17.32 -29.67 6.88
N VAL A 125 -18.26 -28.83 7.32
CA VAL A 125 -19.08 -27.99 6.42
C VAL A 125 -18.20 -26.89 5.82
N GLY A 126 -18.03 -26.92 4.49
CA GLY A 126 -17.30 -25.91 3.73
C GLY A 126 -18.22 -25.15 2.78
N ASP A 127 -18.31 -23.83 2.95
CA ASP A 127 -18.92 -22.93 1.96
C ASP A 127 -18.01 -22.86 0.73
N ILE A 128 -18.45 -23.49 -0.37
CA ILE A 128 -17.89 -23.31 -1.71
C ILE A 128 -18.75 -22.25 -2.40
N ASP A 129 -18.19 -21.08 -2.66
CA ASP A 129 -18.82 -20.03 -3.47
C ASP A 129 -17.77 -19.45 -4.43
N ALA A 130 -17.51 -20.23 -5.49
CA ALA A 130 -16.57 -19.95 -6.57
C ALA A 130 -17.05 -20.59 -7.88
N SER A 131 -18.31 -20.37 -8.23
CA SER A 131 -18.90 -20.77 -9.51
C SER A 131 -20.17 -19.95 -9.80
N THR A 132 -19.99 -18.80 -10.45
CA THR A 132 -21.08 -18.10 -11.14
C THR A 132 -20.55 -17.63 -12.47
N ASP A 133 -20.79 -18.44 -13.52
CA ASP A 133 -20.45 -18.06 -14.88
C ASP A 133 -21.34 -16.90 -15.31
N VAL A 134 -20.72 -15.78 -15.68
CA VAL A 134 -21.38 -14.71 -16.43
C VAL A 134 -20.98 -14.89 -17.89
N LEU A 135 -21.97 -15.15 -18.74
CA LEU A 135 -21.77 -15.25 -20.19
C LEU A 135 -21.50 -13.85 -20.78
N VAL A 136 -20.24 -13.46 -20.76
CA VAL A 136 -19.65 -12.57 -21.78
C VAL A 136 -18.97 -13.48 -22.81
N ASP A 137 -18.89 -13.05 -24.07
CA ASP A 137 -18.38 -13.86 -25.19
C ASP A 137 -16.84 -14.03 -25.15
N ASP A 138 -16.38 -14.82 -24.19
CA ASP A 138 -14.96 -15.09 -23.86
C ASP A 138 -14.45 -16.37 -24.56
N SER A 139 -14.83 -16.56 -25.83
CA SER A 139 -14.58 -17.79 -26.60
C SER A 139 -13.13 -17.97 -27.11
N LEU A 140 -12.21 -17.06 -26.76
CA LEU A 140 -10.81 -17.02 -27.26
C LEU A 140 -9.70 -17.01 -26.19
N LEU A 141 -10.00 -17.28 -24.91
CA LEU A 141 -8.99 -17.41 -23.86
C LEU A 141 -8.71 -18.88 -23.48
N ASN A 142 -7.46 -19.32 -23.64
CA ASN A 142 -6.96 -20.64 -23.22
C ASN A 142 -7.35 -20.96 -21.77
N ASP A 143 -7.57 -22.24 -21.44
CA ASP A 143 -7.98 -22.66 -20.09
C ASP A 143 -6.98 -22.29 -18.99
N GLU A 144 -5.69 -22.15 -19.30
CA GLU A 144 -4.69 -21.62 -18.36
C GLU A 144 -4.95 -20.16 -17.98
N ALA A 145 -5.46 -19.36 -18.92
CA ALA A 145 -5.85 -17.98 -18.69
C ALA A 145 -7.12 -17.84 -17.84
N ARG A 146 -7.84 -18.93 -17.50
CA ARG A 146 -8.97 -18.92 -16.55
C ARG A 146 -8.55 -19.12 -15.08
N GLN A 147 -7.28 -19.45 -14.80
CA GLN A 147 -6.83 -19.73 -13.44
C GLN A 147 -6.85 -18.47 -12.52
N PRO A 148 -7.12 -18.60 -11.21
CA PRO A 148 -7.11 -17.46 -10.29
C PRO A 148 -5.69 -16.89 -10.13
N LEU A 149 -5.58 -15.56 -10.21
CA LEU A 149 -4.32 -14.81 -10.06
C LEU A 149 -3.85 -14.72 -8.61
N SER A 150 -4.80 -14.84 -7.67
CA SER A 150 -4.53 -14.87 -6.23
C SER A 150 -5.35 -15.95 -5.53
N ARG A 151 -4.84 -16.44 -4.39
CA ARG A 151 -5.54 -17.41 -3.54
C ARG A 151 -5.63 -16.91 -2.11
N LYS A 152 -6.80 -17.11 -1.48
CA LYS A 152 -6.95 -17.02 -0.03
C LYS A 152 -6.56 -18.35 0.60
N VAL A 153 -5.62 -18.30 1.53
CA VAL A 153 -5.16 -19.45 2.31
C VAL A 153 -5.68 -19.27 3.73
N SER A 154 -6.63 -20.11 4.13
CA SER A 154 -7.10 -20.18 5.50
C SER A 154 -6.01 -20.72 6.42
N ILE A 155 -5.94 -20.21 7.65
CA ILE A 155 -5.04 -20.74 8.67
C ILE A 155 -5.53 -22.15 9.06
N PRO A 156 -4.63 -23.15 9.21
CA PRO A 156 -5.02 -24.51 9.57
C PRO A 156 -5.91 -24.58 10.81
N SER A 157 -7.00 -25.37 10.72
CA SER A 157 -7.99 -25.55 11.79
C SER A 157 -7.37 -25.93 13.13
N SER A 158 -6.27 -26.68 13.12
CA SER A 158 -5.49 -27.08 14.29
C SER A 158 -4.87 -25.91 15.08
N ARG A 159 -4.64 -24.74 14.46
CA ARG A 159 -4.12 -23.54 15.15
C ARG A 159 -5.24 -22.57 15.52
N ILE A 160 -6.21 -22.35 14.63
CA ILE A 160 -7.27 -21.34 14.83
C ILE A 160 -8.38 -21.80 15.80
N ASN A 161 -8.70 -23.10 15.86
CA ASN A 161 -9.76 -23.58 16.75
C ASN A 161 -9.36 -23.51 18.24
N PRO A 162 -8.15 -23.93 18.68
CA PRO A 162 -7.70 -23.72 20.06
C PRO A 162 -7.69 -22.24 20.47
N TYR A 163 -7.22 -21.35 19.59
CA TYR A 163 -7.23 -19.90 19.82
C TYR A 163 -8.65 -19.37 20.10
N ARG A 164 -9.63 -19.74 19.27
CA ARG A 164 -11.05 -19.38 19.48
C ARG A 164 -11.60 -19.94 20.79
N MET A 165 -11.29 -21.18 21.14
CA MET A 165 -11.73 -21.79 22.40
C MET A 165 -11.16 -21.05 23.62
N VAL A 166 -9.87 -20.67 23.58
CA VAL A 166 -9.21 -19.90 24.65
C VAL A 166 -9.82 -18.50 24.80
N ILE A 167 -10.13 -17.81 23.69
CA ILE A 167 -10.79 -16.49 23.73
C ILE A 167 -12.19 -16.59 24.35
N VAL A 168 -13.00 -17.57 23.94
CA VAL A 168 -14.35 -17.77 24.49
C VAL A 168 -14.28 -18.13 25.98
N LEU A 169 -13.35 -19.00 26.38
CA LEU A 169 -13.12 -19.33 27.79
C LEU A 169 -12.69 -18.10 28.60
N ARG A 170 -11.78 -17.28 28.06
CA ARG A 170 -11.34 -16.03 28.69
C ARG A 170 -12.49 -15.02 28.83
N LEU A 171 -13.39 -14.92 27.85
CA LEU A 171 -14.60 -14.10 27.92
C LEU A 171 -15.58 -14.58 29.02
N ILE A 172 -15.75 -15.90 29.19
CA ILE A 172 -16.54 -16.47 30.29
C ILE A 172 -15.91 -16.16 31.65
N ILE A 173 -14.60 -16.38 31.82
CA ILE A 173 -13.87 -16.08 33.06
C ILE A 173 -13.97 -14.58 33.40
N LEU A 174 -13.76 -13.71 32.42
CA LEU A 174 -13.89 -12.25 32.56
C LEU A 174 -15.30 -11.84 32.99
N SER A 175 -16.34 -12.48 32.43
CA SER A 175 -17.74 -12.17 32.75
C SER A 175 -18.09 -12.57 34.19
N ILE A 176 -17.65 -13.75 34.63
CA ILE A 176 -17.81 -14.22 36.02
C ILE A 176 -17.03 -13.31 36.98
N PHE A 177 -15.81 -12.91 36.60
CA PHE A 177 -14.96 -12.01 37.38
C PHE A 177 -15.63 -10.64 37.60
N LEU A 178 -16.11 -9.99 36.54
CA LEU A 178 -16.77 -8.68 36.63
C LEU A 178 -18.08 -8.76 37.42
N HIS A 179 -18.91 -9.80 37.18
CA HIS A 179 -20.13 -10.02 37.95
C HIS A 179 -19.84 -10.18 39.45
N TYR A 180 -18.82 -10.96 39.80
CA TYR A 180 -18.36 -11.10 41.18
C TYR A 180 -17.88 -9.77 41.78
N ARG A 181 -17.08 -8.98 41.03
CA ARG A 181 -16.55 -7.68 41.48
C ARG A 181 -17.66 -6.67 41.75
N ILE A 182 -18.67 -6.59 40.89
CA ILE A 182 -19.82 -5.69 41.02
C ILE A 182 -20.72 -6.09 42.20
N THR A 183 -20.95 -7.39 42.41
CA THR A 183 -21.81 -7.91 43.49
C THR A 183 -21.17 -7.87 44.89
N ASN A 184 -19.85 -7.67 44.98
CA ASN A 184 -19.10 -7.68 46.25
C ASN A 184 -18.38 -6.33 46.48
N PRO A 185 -19.10 -5.24 46.80
CA PRO A 185 -18.50 -3.94 47.11
C PRO A 185 -17.71 -3.97 48.42
N VAL A 186 -16.73 -3.08 48.55
CA VAL A 186 -15.91 -2.91 49.77
C VAL A 186 -16.28 -1.61 50.49
N PRO A 187 -17.09 -1.65 51.58
CA PRO A 187 -17.58 -0.42 52.23
C PRO A 187 -16.45 0.47 52.77
N ASN A 188 -15.42 -0.14 53.37
CA ASN A 188 -14.29 0.56 54.00
C ASN A 188 -13.45 1.42 53.03
N ALA A 189 -13.56 1.17 51.72
CA ALA A 189 -12.75 1.78 50.67
C ALA A 189 -13.57 2.02 49.39
N TYR A 190 -14.86 2.37 49.53
CA TYR A 190 -15.82 2.38 48.42
C TYR A 190 -15.36 3.17 47.18
N ALA A 191 -14.75 4.35 47.36
CA ALA A 191 -14.22 5.14 46.25
C ALA A 191 -13.07 4.44 45.49
N LEU A 192 -12.13 3.81 46.19
CA LEU A 192 -11.02 3.06 45.58
C LEU A 192 -11.53 1.80 44.86
N TRP A 193 -12.50 1.11 45.46
CA TRP A 193 -13.19 -0.01 44.83
C TRP A 193 -13.94 0.41 43.56
N LEU A 194 -14.68 1.53 43.60
CA LEU A 194 -15.46 2.03 42.47
C LEU A 194 -14.55 2.41 41.29
N ILE A 195 -13.47 3.14 41.54
CA ILE A 195 -12.47 3.48 40.51
C ILE A 195 -11.86 2.21 39.90
N SER A 196 -11.50 1.22 40.74
CA SER A 196 -10.97 -0.07 40.27
C SER A 196 -11.96 -0.80 39.36
N VAL A 197 -13.23 -0.90 39.75
CA VAL A 197 -14.26 -1.59 38.98
C VAL A 197 -14.57 -0.86 37.66
N ILE A 198 -14.59 0.47 37.65
CA ILE A 198 -14.75 1.26 36.42
C ILE A 198 -13.58 1.00 35.45
N CYS A 199 -12.33 0.98 35.95
CA CYS A 199 -11.17 0.68 35.13
C CYS A 199 -11.19 -0.77 34.60
N GLU A 200 -11.55 -1.74 35.45
CA GLU A 200 -11.68 -3.16 35.08
C GLU A 200 -12.75 -3.37 33.99
N ILE A 201 -13.90 -2.70 34.09
CA ILE A 201 -14.96 -2.70 33.06
C ILE A 201 -14.46 -2.06 31.76
N TRP A 202 -13.74 -0.94 31.83
CA TRP A 202 -13.18 -0.30 30.64
C TRP A 202 -12.17 -1.20 29.91
N PHE A 203 -11.24 -1.82 30.65
CA PHE A 203 -10.27 -2.75 30.04
C PHE A 203 -10.95 -4.00 29.47
N ALA A 204 -12.03 -4.49 30.09
CA ALA A 204 -12.82 -5.58 29.53
C ALA A 204 -13.45 -5.20 28.19
N ILE A 205 -14.07 -4.02 28.09
CA ILE A 205 -14.65 -3.50 26.84
C ILE A 205 -13.54 -3.30 25.78
N SER A 206 -12.43 -2.65 26.15
CA SER A 206 -11.29 -2.42 25.25
C SER A 206 -10.68 -3.73 24.75
N TRP A 207 -10.58 -4.76 25.60
CA TRP A 207 -10.08 -6.09 25.21
C TRP A 207 -11.03 -6.81 24.26
N ILE A 208 -12.35 -6.75 24.50
CA ILE A 208 -13.36 -7.34 23.60
C ILE A 208 -13.32 -6.67 22.21
N LEU A 209 -13.26 -5.33 22.18
CA LEU A 209 -13.18 -4.55 20.95
C LEU A 209 -11.90 -4.81 20.14
N ASP A 210 -10.77 -5.05 20.82
CA ASP A 210 -9.50 -5.40 20.18
C ASP A 210 -9.45 -6.85 19.65
N GLN A 211 -10.06 -7.79 20.35
CA GLN A 211 -9.92 -9.22 20.06
C GLN A 211 -10.91 -9.77 19.04
N PHE A 212 -12.16 -9.30 19.01
CA PHE A 212 -13.15 -9.78 18.03
C PHE A 212 -12.76 -9.53 16.56
N PRO A 213 -12.10 -8.41 16.18
CA PRO A 213 -11.54 -8.25 14.84
C PRO A 213 -10.49 -9.31 14.45
N LYS A 214 -9.85 -9.98 15.41
CA LYS A 214 -8.85 -11.04 15.20
C LYS A 214 -9.49 -12.43 14.97
N TRP A 215 -10.81 -12.55 14.85
CA TRP A 215 -11.52 -13.84 14.81
C TRP A 215 -11.35 -14.63 13.50
N LEU A 216 -11.08 -13.95 12.38
CA LEU A 216 -11.00 -14.52 11.03
C LEU A 216 -9.69 -14.12 10.32
N PRO A 217 -8.51 -14.48 10.85
CA PRO A 217 -7.25 -14.16 10.17
C PRO A 217 -7.09 -14.99 8.89
N VAL A 218 -6.69 -14.33 7.81
CA VAL A 218 -6.52 -14.91 6.47
C VAL A 218 -5.11 -14.61 5.95
N ASN A 219 -4.50 -15.57 5.26
CA ASN A 219 -3.29 -15.36 4.47
C ASN A 219 -3.65 -15.33 2.98
N ARG A 220 -2.79 -14.73 2.15
CA ARG A 220 -2.96 -14.65 0.70
C ARG A 220 -1.68 -14.97 -0.03
N GLU A 221 -1.84 -15.59 -1.19
CA GLU A 221 -0.78 -15.90 -2.14
C GLU A 221 -1.10 -15.25 -3.49
N THR A 222 -0.05 -14.77 -4.17
CA THR A 222 -0.09 -14.20 -5.52
C THR A 222 0.67 -15.11 -6.49
N TYR A 223 0.17 -15.24 -7.71
CA TYR A 223 0.78 -16.07 -8.75
C TYR A 223 1.20 -15.20 -9.93
N LEU A 224 2.42 -14.64 -9.83
CA LEU A 224 2.96 -13.68 -10.81
C LEU A 224 3.07 -14.27 -12.22
N ASP A 225 3.43 -15.54 -12.33
CA ASP A 225 3.60 -16.22 -13.62
C ASP A 225 2.28 -16.24 -14.43
N ARG A 226 1.14 -16.41 -13.73
CA ARG A 226 -0.20 -16.34 -14.33
C ARG A 226 -0.60 -14.93 -14.76
N LEU A 227 -0.14 -13.91 -14.02
CA LEU A 227 -0.38 -12.51 -14.41
C LEU A 227 0.36 -12.21 -15.72
N SER A 228 1.63 -12.60 -15.82
CA SER A 228 2.44 -12.41 -17.03
C SER A 228 1.85 -13.18 -18.23
N LEU A 229 1.50 -14.46 -18.07
CA LEU A 229 0.86 -15.25 -19.13
C LEU A 229 -0.48 -14.65 -19.64
N ARG A 230 -1.21 -13.92 -18.79
CA ARG A 230 -2.48 -13.29 -19.17
C ARG A 230 -2.31 -11.89 -19.79
N TYR A 231 -1.50 -11.03 -19.19
CA TYR A 231 -1.45 -9.59 -19.52
C TYR A 231 -0.09 -9.10 -20.06
N ASP A 232 0.95 -9.92 -20.02
CA ASP A 232 2.34 -9.54 -20.37
C ASP A 232 2.94 -10.62 -21.29
N ARG A 233 2.23 -10.91 -22.38
CA ARG A 233 2.56 -11.97 -23.34
C ARG A 233 3.76 -11.59 -24.20
N GLU A 234 4.70 -12.50 -24.36
CA GLU A 234 5.86 -12.30 -25.24
C GLU A 234 5.42 -12.12 -26.70
N GLY A 235 5.80 -10.99 -27.31
CA GLY A 235 5.47 -10.64 -28.70
C GLY A 235 4.22 -9.77 -28.88
N GLU A 236 3.39 -9.58 -27.85
CA GLU A 236 2.25 -8.65 -27.85
C GLU A 236 2.56 -7.41 -27.00
N PRO A 237 1.92 -6.24 -27.26
CA PRO A 237 2.03 -5.09 -26.36
C PRO A 237 1.42 -5.42 -24.98
N SER A 238 2.12 -5.02 -23.91
CA SER A 238 1.69 -5.31 -22.54
C SER A 238 0.33 -4.70 -22.22
N GLN A 239 -0.60 -5.55 -21.80
CA GLN A 239 -1.97 -5.21 -21.38
C GLN A 239 -2.05 -4.90 -19.87
N LEU A 240 -0.90 -4.81 -19.19
CA LEU A 240 -0.82 -4.39 -17.79
C LEU A 240 -1.34 -2.96 -17.61
N ALA A 241 -2.13 -2.74 -16.56
CA ALA A 241 -2.69 -1.43 -16.26
C ALA A 241 -1.61 -0.43 -15.83
N ALA A 242 -1.79 0.85 -16.16
CA ALA A 242 -0.89 1.90 -15.72
C ALA A 242 -1.00 2.18 -14.21
N VAL A 243 0.15 2.50 -13.59
CA VAL A 243 0.29 2.81 -12.17
C VAL A 243 1.05 4.12 -12.01
N ASP A 244 0.38 5.13 -11.45
CA ASP A 244 1.04 6.35 -11.02
C ASP A 244 1.51 6.20 -9.57
N ILE A 245 2.75 6.61 -9.28
CA ILE A 245 3.41 6.40 -8.00
C ILE A 245 3.72 7.76 -7.38
N PHE A 246 3.13 8.05 -6.23
CA PHE A 246 3.16 9.33 -5.56
C PHE A 246 4.15 9.30 -4.39
N VAL A 247 5.05 10.28 -4.34
CA VAL A 247 5.97 10.55 -3.24
C VAL A 247 5.76 11.98 -2.77
N SER A 248 5.48 12.18 -1.49
CA SER A 248 5.37 13.52 -0.88
C SER A 248 6.58 13.83 -0.02
N THR A 249 7.17 15.01 -0.19
CA THR A 249 8.22 15.58 0.69
C THR A 249 7.78 16.96 1.18
N VAL A 250 8.18 17.34 2.40
CA VAL A 250 7.71 18.58 3.05
C VAL A 250 8.84 19.61 3.23
N ASP A 251 10.04 19.17 3.60
CA ASP A 251 11.14 20.07 3.94
C ASP A 251 12.49 19.32 3.82
N PRO A 252 13.38 19.69 2.89
CA PRO A 252 14.64 18.98 2.66
C PRO A 252 15.63 19.09 3.84
N LEU A 253 15.41 19.99 4.81
CA LEU A 253 16.21 20.05 6.03
C LEU A 253 15.78 19.02 7.08
N LYS A 254 14.53 18.54 7.00
CA LYS A 254 14.00 17.46 7.87
C LYS A 254 14.08 16.09 7.20
N GLU A 255 13.87 16.06 5.90
CA GLU A 255 13.83 14.87 5.04
C GLU A 255 14.98 14.99 4.03
N PRO A 256 16.19 14.45 4.33
CA PRO A 256 17.37 14.74 3.52
C PRO A 256 17.16 14.36 2.05
N PRO A 257 17.50 15.23 1.06
CA PRO A 257 17.20 14.97 -0.36
C PRO A 257 17.75 13.65 -0.89
N LEU A 258 18.87 13.17 -0.33
CA LEU A 258 19.45 11.87 -0.65
C LEU A 258 18.51 10.69 -0.32
N VAL A 259 17.69 10.79 0.74
CA VAL A 259 16.69 9.76 1.10
C VAL A 259 15.58 9.76 0.05
N THR A 260 15.00 10.93 -0.25
CA THR A 260 14.00 11.10 -1.31
C THR A 260 14.52 10.60 -2.67
N ALA A 261 15.76 10.93 -3.03
CA ALA A 261 16.42 10.45 -4.24
C ALA A 261 16.55 8.92 -4.29
N ASN A 262 16.95 8.28 -3.18
CA ASN A 262 17.02 6.81 -3.09
C ASN A 262 15.65 6.15 -3.27
N THR A 263 14.60 6.76 -2.71
CA THR A 263 13.21 6.31 -2.89
C THR A 263 12.77 6.45 -4.36
N VAL A 264 12.99 7.61 -4.99
CA VAL A 264 12.70 7.83 -6.42
C VAL A 264 13.47 6.86 -7.33
N LEU A 265 14.76 6.63 -7.08
CA LEU A 265 15.57 5.66 -7.83
C LEU A 265 15.05 4.23 -7.69
N SER A 266 14.55 3.85 -6.51
CA SER A 266 13.92 2.55 -6.30
C SER A 266 12.61 2.37 -7.07
N ILE A 267 11.85 3.46 -7.24
CA ILE A 267 10.58 3.52 -7.98
C ILE A 267 10.83 3.46 -9.49
N LEU A 268 11.79 4.22 -10.03
CA LEU A 268 12.13 4.19 -11.45
C LEU A 268 12.73 2.85 -11.90
N ALA A 269 13.28 2.07 -10.96
CA ALA A 269 13.92 0.78 -11.21
C ALA A 269 13.02 -0.45 -10.92
N VAL A 270 11.70 -0.31 -10.83
CA VAL A 270 10.75 -1.44 -10.65
C VAL A 270 10.71 -2.40 -11.86
N ASP A 271 10.26 -3.64 -11.60
CA ASP A 271 9.96 -4.64 -12.65
C ASP A 271 8.51 -4.46 -13.14
N TYR A 272 8.35 -3.53 -14.09
CA TYR A 272 7.09 -3.22 -14.77
C TYR A 272 7.40 -2.54 -16.13
N PRO A 273 6.49 -2.57 -17.12
CA PRO A 273 6.64 -1.85 -18.38
C PRO A 273 6.83 -0.35 -18.19
N VAL A 274 7.73 0.27 -18.97
CA VAL A 274 8.17 1.67 -18.76
C VAL A 274 7.12 2.70 -19.17
N ASP A 275 6.24 2.35 -20.11
CA ASP A 275 5.09 3.15 -20.55
C ASP A 275 3.93 3.12 -19.55
N LYS A 276 3.93 2.16 -18.62
CA LYS A 276 2.88 1.96 -17.62
C LYS A 276 3.22 2.51 -16.23
N VAL A 277 4.47 2.91 -15.96
CA VAL A 277 4.87 3.52 -14.68
C VAL A 277 5.14 5.00 -14.84
N SER A 278 4.56 5.81 -13.96
CA SER A 278 4.92 7.23 -13.81
C SER A 278 5.16 7.57 -12.34
N CYS A 279 6.26 8.25 -12.05
CA CYS A 279 6.64 8.70 -10.71
C CYS A 279 6.33 10.19 -10.57
N TYR A 280 5.55 10.55 -9.57
CA TYR A 280 5.21 11.93 -9.20
C TYR A 280 5.81 12.25 -7.84
N VAL A 281 6.61 13.30 -7.77
CA VAL A 281 7.16 13.83 -6.53
C VAL A 281 6.54 15.18 -6.23
N SER A 282 5.78 15.26 -5.14
CA SER A 282 5.26 16.54 -4.64
C SER A 282 6.18 17.11 -3.58
N ASP A 283 6.68 18.32 -3.81
CA ASP A 283 7.38 19.12 -2.80
C ASP A 283 6.43 20.17 -2.22
N ASP A 284 6.09 20.00 -0.94
CA ASP A 284 5.25 20.93 -0.20
C ASP A 284 6.04 22.12 0.40
N GLY A 285 7.38 22.07 0.34
CA GLY A 285 8.28 23.14 0.74
C GLY A 285 8.69 24.08 -0.41
N ALA A 286 8.44 23.70 -1.66
CA ALA A 286 8.83 24.42 -2.88
C ALA A 286 10.33 24.79 -2.94
N ALA A 287 11.20 23.91 -2.43
CA ALA A 287 12.60 24.23 -2.17
C ALA A 287 13.48 23.92 -3.38
N MET A 288 14.30 24.91 -3.79
CA MET A 288 15.25 24.75 -4.91
C MET A 288 16.19 23.55 -4.71
N LEU A 289 16.58 23.25 -3.46
CA LEU A 289 17.39 22.08 -3.10
C LEU A 289 16.73 20.75 -3.52
N THR A 290 15.41 20.59 -3.30
CA THR A 290 14.66 19.40 -3.72
C THR A 290 14.71 19.27 -5.25
N PHE A 291 14.50 20.39 -5.95
CA PHE A 291 14.48 20.45 -7.41
C PHE A 291 15.87 20.14 -8.03
N GLU A 292 16.95 20.78 -7.57
CA GLU A 292 18.32 20.49 -8.04
C GLU A 292 18.70 19.02 -7.74
N ALA A 293 18.35 18.50 -6.56
CA ALA A 293 18.62 17.11 -6.20
C ALA A 293 17.83 16.11 -7.06
N LEU A 294 16.59 16.42 -7.45
CA LEU A 294 15.81 15.59 -8.39
C LEU A 294 16.39 15.62 -9.81
N SER A 295 16.92 16.77 -10.26
CA SER A 295 17.61 16.88 -11.54
C SER A 295 18.83 15.96 -11.60
N GLU A 296 19.74 16.04 -10.62
CA GLU A 296 20.88 15.11 -10.45
C GLU A 296 20.45 13.65 -10.33
N THR A 297 19.33 13.39 -9.65
CA THR A 297 18.76 12.04 -9.50
C THR A 297 18.29 11.50 -10.86
N SER A 298 17.73 12.35 -11.73
CA SER A 298 17.30 11.95 -13.07
C SER A 298 18.47 11.53 -13.96
N GLU A 299 19.61 12.24 -13.89
CA GLU A 299 20.82 11.85 -14.61
C GLU A 299 21.40 10.54 -14.09
N PHE A 300 21.47 10.36 -12.78
CA PHE A 300 21.94 9.11 -12.18
C PHE A 300 21.00 7.93 -12.50
N ALA A 301 19.68 8.15 -12.55
CA ALA A 301 18.69 7.13 -12.93
C ALA A 301 18.96 6.53 -14.32
N ARG A 302 19.40 7.35 -15.29
CA ARG A 302 19.76 6.89 -16.66
C ARG A 302 20.92 5.89 -16.68
N LYS A 303 21.78 5.89 -15.65
CA LYS A 303 22.85 4.91 -15.44
C LYS A 303 22.40 3.75 -14.54
N TRP A 304 21.65 4.04 -13.48
CA TRP A 304 21.25 3.08 -12.44
C TRP A 304 20.15 2.11 -12.88
N VAL A 305 19.13 2.59 -13.60
CA VAL A 305 17.96 1.77 -13.99
C VAL A 305 18.33 0.62 -14.93
N PRO A 306 19.15 0.81 -16.00
CA PRO A 306 19.60 -0.30 -16.85
C PRO A 306 20.40 -1.33 -16.05
N PHE A 307 21.34 -0.88 -15.23
CA PHE A 307 22.13 -1.75 -14.34
C PHE A 307 21.25 -2.57 -13.40
N CYS A 308 20.20 -1.97 -12.82
CA CYS A 308 19.26 -2.66 -11.95
C CYS A 308 18.48 -3.76 -12.67
N LYS A 309 17.92 -3.44 -13.86
CA LYS A 309 17.11 -4.38 -14.64
C LYS A 309 17.98 -5.51 -15.19
N LYS A 310 19.10 -5.19 -15.86
CA LYS A 310 20.07 -6.13 -16.46
C LYS A 310 20.61 -7.17 -15.49
N TYR A 311 20.93 -6.77 -14.25
CA TYR A 311 21.51 -7.66 -13.25
C TYR A 311 20.49 -8.16 -12.20
N SER A 312 19.22 -7.76 -12.30
CA SER A 312 18.14 -8.09 -11.35
C SER A 312 18.62 -7.96 -9.89
N ILE A 313 19.12 -6.78 -9.54
CA ILE A 313 19.62 -6.50 -8.17
C ILE A 313 18.45 -6.11 -7.27
N GLU A 314 18.56 -6.41 -5.98
CA GLU A 314 17.59 -5.96 -4.98
C GLU A 314 18.28 -5.74 -3.62
N PRO A 315 17.93 -4.70 -2.85
CA PRO A 315 16.90 -3.70 -3.11
C PRO A 315 17.25 -2.77 -4.28
N ARG A 316 16.24 -2.03 -4.78
CA ARG A 316 16.41 -1.08 -5.90
C ARG A 316 16.92 0.30 -5.45
N ALA A 317 16.92 0.59 -4.15
CA ALA A 317 17.54 1.78 -3.58
C ALA A 317 19.07 1.61 -3.44
N PRO A 318 19.90 2.46 -4.06
CA PRO A 318 21.35 2.27 -4.12
C PRO A 318 22.07 2.38 -2.77
N GLU A 319 21.71 3.32 -1.88
CA GLU A 319 22.32 3.43 -0.55
C GLU A 319 22.19 2.11 0.22
N TRP A 320 20.95 1.59 0.29
CA TRP A 320 20.63 0.35 0.99
C TRP A 320 21.21 -0.90 0.32
N TYR A 321 21.40 -0.88 -1.01
CA TYR A 321 22.07 -1.97 -1.74
C TYR A 321 23.59 -1.96 -1.50
N PHE A 322 24.26 -0.81 -1.58
CA PHE A 322 25.71 -0.72 -1.40
C PHE A 322 26.16 -0.77 0.07
N ALA A 323 25.27 -0.45 1.02
CA ALA A 323 25.52 -0.59 2.46
C ALA A 323 25.36 -2.04 2.98
N GLN A 324 24.77 -2.96 2.20
CA GLN A 324 24.60 -4.34 2.62
C GLN A 324 25.93 -5.09 2.72
N LYS A 325 26.16 -5.70 3.88
CA LYS A 325 27.31 -6.59 4.16
C LYS A 325 27.07 -8.05 3.75
N ILE A 326 26.04 -8.30 2.94
CA ILE A 326 25.69 -9.62 2.41
C ILE A 326 26.62 -9.91 1.21
N ASP A 327 26.92 -11.18 0.96
CA ASP A 327 27.62 -11.57 -0.27
C ASP A 327 26.79 -11.17 -1.50
N TYR A 328 27.32 -10.20 -2.24
CA TYR A 328 26.70 -9.60 -3.43
C TYR A 328 26.99 -10.40 -4.71
N LEU A 329 27.86 -11.41 -4.67
CA LEU A 329 28.12 -12.32 -5.79
C LEU A 329 27.15 -13.51 -5.81
N LYS A 330 26.44 -13.75 -4.70
CA LYS A 330 25.48 -14.82 -4.57
C LYS A 330 24.41 -14.74 -5.67
N ASP A 331 24.18 -15.88 -6.33
CA ASP A 331 23.19 -16.06 -7.40
C ASP A 331 23.41 -15.16 -8.64
N LYS A 332 24.63 -14.62 -8.84
CA LYS A 332 24.99 -13.80 -10.02
C LYS A 332 25.84 -14.58 -11.02
N VAL A 333 25.23 -14.91 -12.16
CA VAL A 333 25.85 -15.69 -13.25
C VAL A 333 26.57 -14.85 -14.31
N GLN A 334 26.36 -13.53 -14.34
CA GLN A 334 26.88 -12.67 -15.41
C GLN A 334 28.37 -12.30 -15.19
N PRO A 335 29.28 -12.59 -16.14
CA PRO A 335 30.72 -12.41 -15.93
C PRO A 335 31.16 -10.94 -15.83
N SER A 336 30.44 -10.01 -16.48
CA SER A 336 30.69 -8.57 -16.41
C SER A 336 30.30 -7.93 -15.08
N PHE A 337 29.47 -8.60 -14.26
CA PHE A 337 28.85 -8.02 -13.08
C PHE A 337 29.84 -7.40 -12.08
N VAL A 338 30.99 -8.04 -11.86
CA VAL A 338 32.02 -7.53 -10.91
C VAL A 338 32.63 -6.20 -11.39
N LYS A 339 32.85 -6.06 -12.69
CA LYS A 339 33.38 -4.84 -13.31
C LYS A 339 32.34 -3.72 -13.24
N ASP A 340 31.13 -4.02 -13.71
CA ASP A 340 30.05 -3.04 -13.82
C ASP A 340 29.57 -2.57 -12.45
N ARG A 341 29.43 -3.48 -11.47
CA ARG A 341 29.11 -3.13 -10.07
C ARG A 341 30.16 -2.20 -9.45
N ARG A 342 31.45 -2.40 -9.78
CA ARG A 342 32.54 -1.54 -9.29
C ARG A 342 32.50 -0.15 -9.95
N ALA A 343 32.19 -0.08 -11.23
CA ALA A 343 31.98 1.20 -11.92
C ALA A 343 30.76 1.94 -11.35
N MET A 344 29.61 1.26 -11.27
CA MET A 344 28.36 1.82 -10.74
C MET A 344 28.47 2.26 -9.28
N LYS A 345 29.28 1.58 -8.45
CA LYS A 345 29.56 2.05 -7.09
C LYS A 345 30.30 3.40 -7.08
N ARG A 346 31.26 3.63 -7.98
CA ARG A 346 31.97 4.94 -8.04
C ARG A 346 31.02 6.05 -8.48
N GLU A 347 30.28 5.81 -9.55
CA GLU A 347 29.22 6.70 -10.04
C GLU A 347 28.22 7.08 -8.94
N TYR A 348 27.83 6.12 -8.08
CA TYR A 348 26.95 6.37 -6.94
C TYR A 348 27.60 7.23 -5.83
N GLU A 349 28.85 6.97 -5.47
CA GLU A 349 29.55 7.79 -4.47
C GLU A 349 29.80 9.21 -5.00
N GLU A 350 30.10 9.38 -6.29
CA GLU A 350 30.21 10.69 -6.95
C GLU A 350 28.87 11.44 -6.96
N PHE A 351 27.77 10.76 -7.31
CA PHE A 351 26.41 11.30 -7.18
C PHE A 351 26.11 11.75 -5.74
N LYS A 352 26.45 10.92 -4.75
CA LYS A 352 26.27 11.25 -3.32
C LYS A 352 27.08 12.49 -2.92
N VAL A 353 28.30 12.66 -3.43
CA VAL A 353 29.11 13.87 -3.22
C VAL A 353 28.47 15.10 -3.85
N ARG A 354 27.94 15.01 -5.09
CA ARG A 354 27.23 16.13 -5.73
C ARG A 354 25.99 16.55 -4.95
N VAL A 355 25.12 15.61 -4.57
CA VAL A 355 23.93 15.89 -3.74
C VAL A 355 24.31 16.51 -2.39
N ASN A 356 25.36 16.02 -1.71
CA ASN A 356 25.84 16.62 -0.47
C ASN A 356 26.39 18.05 -0.69
N GLY A 357 27.01 18.32 -1.85
CA GLY A 357 27.42 19.66 -2.26
C GLY A 357 26.24 20.61 -2.41
N LEU A 358 25.14 20.15 -3.03
CA LEU A 358 23.88 20.92 -3.12
C LEU A 358 23.29 21.20 -1.73
N VAL A 359 23.25 20.20 -0.83
CA VAL A 359 22.77 20.39 0.55
C VAL A 359 23.62 21.43 1.30
N ALA A 360 24.95 21.40 1.15
CA ALA A 360 25.84 22.37 1.78
C ALA A 360 25.70 23.79 1.20
N LYS A 361 25.47 23.91 -0.12
CA LYS A 361 25.13 25.18 -0.80
C LYS A 361 23.80 25.74 -0.28
N ALA A 362 22.77 24.90 -0.17
CA ALA A 362 21.42 25.28 0.24
C ALA A 362 21.31 25.82 1.68
N GLN A 363 22.26 25.49 2.56
CA GLN A 363 22.32 26.07 3.91
C GLN A 363 22.63 27.58 3.92
N LYS A 364 23.19 28.11 2.83
CA LYS A 364 23.50 29.54 2.66
C LYS A 364 22.49 30.18 1.71
N VAL A 365 21.36 30.62 2.26
CA VAL A 365 20.32 31.32 1.49
C VAL A 365 20.89 32.66 0.99
N PRO A 366 20.86 32.97 -0.32
CA PRO A 366 21.28 34.27 -0.83
C PRO A 366 20.29 35.38 -0.42
N GLU A 367 20.78 36.60 -0.19
CA GLU A 367 19.94 37.75 0.17
C GLU A 367 18.95 38.14 -0.96
N GLU A 368 19.38 37.99 -2.21
CA GLU A 368 18.56 38.23 -3.42
C GLU A 368 17.57 37.07 -3.72
N GLY A 369 17.58 36.01 -2.89
CA GLY A 369 16.83 34.78 -3.12
C GLY A 369 17.55 33.79 -4.04
N TRP A 370 16.91 32.64 -4.28
CA TRP A 370 17.43 31.62 -5.18
C TRP A 370 17.22 32.02 -6.64
N ILE A 371 18.21 31.69 -7.48
CA ILE A 371 18.24 31.94 -8.93
C ILE A 371 18.54 30.61 -9.63
N MET A 372 17.80 30.31 -10.69
CA MET A 372 17.95 29.12 -11.52
C MET A 372 19.17 29.20 -12.45
N GLN A 373 19.57 28.07 -13.04
CA GLN A 373 20.76 28.00 -13.90
C GLN A 373 20.65 28.83 -15.19
N ASP A 374 19.43 29.16 -15.62
CA ASP A 374 19.13 30.05 -16.74
C ASP A 374 19.14 31.55 -16.37
N GLY A 375 19.42 31.89 -15.10
CA GLY A 375 19.42 33.25 -14.58
C GLY A 375 18.05 33.78 -14.14
N THR A 376 16.99 32.96 -14.19
CA THR A 376 15.65 33.36 -13.72
C THR A 376 15.50 33.23 -12.19
N PRO A 377 14.74 34.10 -11.51
CA PRO A 377 14.50 33.97 -10.08
C PRO A 377 13.62 32.74 -9.78
N TRP A 378 13.98 31.97 -8.74
CA TRP A 378 13.23 30.78 -8.33
C TRP A 378 11.80 31.14 -7.90
N PRO A 379 10.74 30.59 -8.54
CA PRO A 379 9.36 30.97 -8.21
C PRO A 379 8.94 30.60 -6.78
N GLY A 380 9.57 29.57 -6.20
CA GLY A 380 9.33 29.11 -4.82
C GLY A 380 10.08 29.90 -3.74
N ASN A 381 10.66 31.07 -4.02
CA ASN A 381 11.43 31.85 -3.05
C ASN A 381 10.64 32.22 -1.78
N ASN A 382 9.31 32.34 -1.85
CA ASN A 382 8.43 32.48 -0.69
C ASN A 382 7.56 31.23 -0.51
N ILE A 383 7.85 30.43 0.52
CA ILE A 383 7.15 29.17 0.84
C ILE A 383 5.63 29.38 1.10
N ARG A 384 5.20 30.61 1.43
CA ARG A 384 3.78 30.94 1.71
C ARG A 384 3.05 31.62 0.55
N ASP A 385 3.77 32.12 -0.45
CA ASP A 385 3.21 32.81 -1.63
C ASP A 385 4.05 32.48 -2.87
N HIS A 386 3.68 31.40 -3.57
CA HIS A 386 4.35 30.98 -4.80
C HIS A 386 3.36 30.35 -5.78
N PRO A 387 3.58 30.50 -7.11
CA PRO A 387 2.78 29.83 -8.12
C PRO A 387 3.00 28.31 -8.09
N GLY A 388 2.02 27.57 -8.61
CA GLY A 388 2.20 26.14 -8.87
C GLY A 388 3.28 25.90 -9.93
N MET A 389 4.12 24.90 -9.73
CA MET A 389 5.21 24.52 -10.63
C MET A 389 5.10 23.05 -10.99
N ILE A 390 5.23 22.72 -12.28
CA ILE A 390 5.28 21.35 -12.78
C ILE A 390 6.48 21.22 -13.70
N GLN A 391 7.34 20.23 -13.45
CA GLN A 391 8.47 19.91 -14.32
C GLN A 391 8.47 18.40 -14.64
N VAL A 392 8.70 18.05 -15.90
CA VAL A 392 8.92 16.65 -16.32
C VAL A 392 10.41 16.47 -16.60
N PHE A 393 11.03 15.51 -15.90
CA PHE A 393 12.47 15.22 -16.00
C PHE A 393 12.78 14.02 -16.90
N LEU A 394 12.00 12.94 -16.78
CA LEU A 394 12.18 11.68 -17.51
C LEU A 394 10.89 11.29 -18.25
N GLY A 395 11.00 10.35 -19.19
CA GLY A 395 9.93 9.88 -20.07
C GLY A 395 10.23 10.21 -21.54
N GLN A 396 9.22 10.13 -22.41
CA GLN A 396 9.34 10.36 -23.87
C GLN A 396 10.03 11.68 -24.25
N SER A 397 9.89 12.74 -23.44
CA SER A 397 10.54 14.05 -23.65
C SER A 397 11.83 14.26 -22.84
N GLY A 398 12.17 13.35 -21.92
CA GLY A 398 13.29 13.49 -20.97
C GLY A 398 14.58 12.78 -21.37
N GLY A 399 14.62 12.19 -22.57
CA GLY A 399 15.79 11.47 -23.09
C GLY A 399 15.87 10.00 -22.67
N LEU A 400 16.70 9.25 -23.42
CA LEU A 400 16.86 7.80 -23.30
C LEU A 400 17.90 7.42 -22.24
N ASP A 401 17.90 6.17 -21.79
CA ASP A 401 18.92 5.59 -20.90
C ASP A 401 20.29 5.44 -21.60
N ALA A 402 21.28 4.92 -20.86
CA ALA A 402 22.63 4.70 -21.40
C ALA A 402 22.73 3.57 -22.46
N GLU A 403 21.68 2.76 -22.63
CA GLU A 403 21.59 1.66 -23.61
C GLU A 403 20.63 2.01 -24.79
N GLY A 404 19.94 3.15 -24.73
CA GLY A 404 19.03 3.66 -25.78
C GLY A 404 17.53 3.44 -25.52
N ASN A 405 17.12 2.98 -24.33
CA ASN A 405 15.71 2.70 -24.00
C ASN A 405 15.03 3.87 -23.26
N GLU A 406 13.70 3.92 -23.27
CA GLU A 406 12.93 4.88 -22.47
C GLU A 406 12.93 4.53 -20.97
N LEU A 407 12.93 5.56 -20.12
CA LEU A 407 12.72 5.42 -18.67
C LEU A 407 11.28 5.80 -18.28
N PRO A 408 10.76 5.27 -17.15
CA PRO A 408 9.49 5.74 -16.57
C PRO A 408 9.48 7.26 -16.37
N ARG A 409 8.31 7.88 -16.58
CA ARG A 409 8.15 9.33 -16.47
C ARG A 409 8.43 9.80 -15.02
N LEU A 410 9.18 10.89 -14.86
CA LEU A 410 9.39 11.54 -13.55
C LEU A 410 8.84 12.96 -13.61
N VAL A 411 7.82 13.24 -12.79
CA VAL A 411 7.15 14.54 -12.71
C VAL A 411 7.35 15.14 -11.31
N TYR A 412 7.91 16.34 -11.26
CA TYR A 412 7.97 17.17 -10.05
C TYR A 412 6.77 18.12 -10.02
N VAL A 413 6.13 18.25 -8.85
CA VAL A 413 4.92 19.07 -8.65
C VAL A 413 5.03 19.87 -7.35
N SER A 414 5.13 21.19 -7.45
CA SER A 414 4.88 22.10 -6.33
C SER A 414 3.49 22.70 -6.51
N ARG A 415 2.64 22.59 -5.49
CA ARG A 415 1.29 23.20 -5.51
C ARG A 415 1.38 24.72 -5.45
N GLU A 416 0.36 25.42 -5.93
CA GLU A 416 0.24 26.86 -5.65
C GLU A 416 -0.09 27.06 -4.17
N LYS A 417 0.61 27.99 -3.50
CA LYS A 417 0.32 28.38 -2.12
C LYS A 417 0.22 29.88 -2.02
N ARG A 418 -0.82 30.35 -1.33
CA ARG A 418 -1.11 31.78 -1.09
C ARG A 418 -1.38 32.05 0.39
N PRO A 419 -1.08 33.26 0.90
CA PRO A 419 -1.49 33.68 2.23
C PRO A 419 -3.02 33.66 2.37
N GLY A 420 -3.53 33.21 3.51
CA GLY A 420 -4.96 33.13 3.79
C GLY A 420 -5.68 31.87 3.29
N PHE A 421 -5.08 31.10 2.37
CA PHE A 421 -5.60 29.80 1.95
C PHE A 421 -5.13 28.67 2.88
N GLN A 422 -5.98 27.65 3.07
CA GLN A 422 -5.67 26.48 3.88
C GLN A 422 -5.21 25.32 3.00
N HIS A 423 -3.99 24.83 3.22
CA HIS A 423 -3.29 23.93 2.27
C HIS A 423 -3.34 22.45 2.64
N HIS A 424 -4.02 22.10 3.75
CA HIS A 424 -4.31 20.72 4.20
C HIS A 424 -3.12 19.74 4.31
N LYS A 425 -1.88 20.25 4.41
CA LYS A 425 -0.64 19.45 4.54
C LYS A 425 -0.58 18.33 3.49
N LYS A 426 -0.21 17.11 3.89
CA LYS A 426 -0.10 15.92 3.04
C LYS A 426 -1.41 15.57 2.32
N ALA A 427 -2.57 15.65 3.00
CA ALA A 427 -3.86 15.35 2.36
C ALA A 427 -4.11 16.21 1.10
N GLY A 428 -3.83 17.51 1.19
CA GLY A 428 -3.93 18.43 0.05
C GLY A 428 -2.85 18.18 -1.03
N ALA A 429 -1.64 17.79 -0.63
CA ALA A 429 -0.58 17.40 -1.56
C ALA A 429 -0.99 16.18 -2.39
N MET A 430 -1.51 15.14 -1.73
CA MET A 430 -2.02 13.92 -2.35
C MET A 430 -3.22 14.22 -3.26
N ASN A 431 -4.17 15.06 -2.86
CA ASN A 431 -5.32 15.42 -3.70
C ASN A 431 -4.91 16.19 -4.96
N ALA A 432 -3.96 17.12 -4.88
CA ALA A 432 -3.40 17.78 -6.06
C ALA A 432 -2.66 16.78 -6.98
N LEU A 433 -1.91 15.84 -6.40
CA LEU A 433 -1.27 14.76 -7.17
C LEU A 433 -2.29 13.88 -7.91
N VAL A 434 -3.44 13.55 -7.31
CA VAL A 434 -4.52 12.82 -8.01
C VAL A 434 -4.99 13.59 -9.24
N ARG A 435 -5.27 14.89 -9.09
CA ARG A 435 -5.79 15.75 -10.17
C ARG A 435 -4.78 15.93 -11.30
N VAL A 436 -3.55 16.31 -10.97
CA VAL A 436 -2.48 16.56 -11.97
C VAL A 436 -2.12 15.28 -12.73
N SER A 437 -2.12 14.13 -12.04
CA SER A 437 -1.88 12.82 -12.65
C SER A 437 -3.00 12.41 -13.60
N ALA A 438 -4.27 12.71 -13.27
CA ALA A 438 -5.40 12.44 -14.18
C ALA A 438 -5.30 13.23 -15.50
N VAL A 439 -4.73 14.44 -15.48
CA VAL A 439 -4.52 15.23 -16.70
C VAL A 439 -3.33 14.71 -17.51
N LEU A 440 -2.25 14.28 -16.85
CA LEU A 440 -0.98 13.98 -17.53
C LEU A 440 -0.78 12.50 -17.96
N THR A 441 -1.39 11.53 -17.26
CA THR A 441 -1.19 10.09 -17.50
C THR A 441 -2.48 9.28 -17.33
N ASN A 442 -3.30 9.65 -16.34
CA ASN A 442 -4.54 8.98 -15.96
C ASN A 442 -4.39 7.46 -15.75
N GLY A 443 -3.38 7.03 -14.97
CA GLY A 443 -3.24 5.63 -14.59
C GLY A 443 -4.35 5.19 -13.64
N PRO A 444 -5.09 4.09 -13.90
CA PRO A 444 -6.23 3.67 -13.07
C PRO A 444 -5.85 3.27 -11.64
N PHE A 445 -4.57 2.99 -11.39
CA PHE A 445 -4.06 2.65 -10.06
C PHE A 445 -3.02 3.65 -9.55
N LEU A 446 -3.09 3.95 -8.25
CA LEU A 446 -2.30 4.97 -7.57
C LEU A 446 -1.54 4.36 -6.38
N LEU A 447 -0.21 4.24 -6.46
CA LEU A 447 0.62 3.83 -5.32
C LEU A 447 1.08 5.05 -4.53
N ASN A 448 0.73 5.12 -3.24
CA ASN A 448 1.29 6.13 -2.34
C ASN A 448 2.50 5.60 -1.55
N LEU A 449 3.59 6.36 -1.52
CA LEU A 449 4.80 6.14 -0.71
C LEU A 449 5.25 7.42 -0.01
N ASP A 450 5.76 7.26 1.21
CA ASP A 450 6.49 8.31 1.92
C ASP A 450 7.94 8.42 1.41
N CYS A 451 8.55 9.62 1.53
CA CYS A 451 9.90 9.89 1.03
C CYS A 451 10.98 8.99 1.67
N ASP A 452 10.74 8.49 2.88
CA ASP A 452 11.60 7.56 3.62
C ASP A 452 11.35 6.07 3.32
N HIS A 453 10.34 5.73 2.50
CA HIS A 453 9.93 4.36 2.15
C HIS A 453 10.24 3.99 0.70
N TYR A 454 11.21 3.10 0.51
CA TYR A 454 11.69 2.66 -0.80
C TYR A 454 11.16 1.27 -1.21
N VAL A 455 11.24 0.97 -2.51
CA VAL A 455 10.85 -0.33 -3.07
C VAL A 455 11.96 -1.36 -2.84
N ASN A 456 11.71 -2.34 -1.97
CA ASN A 456 12.65 -3.41 -1.64
C ASN A 456 12.45 -4.69 -2.48
N ASN A 457 11.21 -5.03 -2.84
CA ASN A 457 10.87 -6.09 -3.81
C ASN A 457 10.44 -5.44 -5.12
N SER A 458 11.21 -5.65 -6.18
CA SER A 458 10.94 -5.06 -7.49
C SER A 458 9.63 -5.51 -8.14
N LYS A 459 9.06 -6.64 -7.67
CA LYS A 459 7.80 -7.23 -8.16
C LYS A 459 6.55 -6.75 -7.41
N ALA A 460 6.67 -5.84 -6.44
CA ALA A 460 5.55 -5.38 -5.62
C ALA A 460 4.35 -4.83 -6.42
N LEU A 461 4.59 -4.16 -7.56
CA LEU A 461 3.53 -3.68 -8.44
C LEU A 461 2.76 -4.85 -9.10
N ARG A 462 3.48 -5.84 -9.65
CA ARG A 462 2.89 -7.05 -10.24
C ARG A 462 2.08 -7.84 -9.19
N GLU A 463 2.57 -7.91 -7.94
CA GLU A 463 1.82 -8.52 -6.83
C GLU A 463 0.51 -7.78 -6.50
N ALA A 464 0.49 -6.45 -6.57
CA ALA A 464 -0.74 -5.68 -6.40
C ALA A 464 -1.73 -5.92 -7.56
N MET A 465 -1.23 -5.96 -8.80
CA MET A 465 -2.05 -6.23 -9.99
C MET A 465 -2.70 -7.62 -9.95
N CYS A 466 -2.09 -8.63 -9.33
CA CYS A 466 -2.72 -9.95 -9.11
C CYS A 466 -4.03 -9.89 -8.31
N PHE A 467 -4.30 -8.81 -7.56
CA PHE A 467 -5.58 -8.60 -6.87
C PHE A 467 -6.48 -7.58 -7.57
N LEU A 468 -5.88 -6.54 -8.16
CA LEU A 468 -6.60 -5.41 -8.76
C LEU A 468 -7.07 -5.68 -10.19
N MET A 469 -6.34 -6.49 -10.97
CA MET A 469 -6.70 -6.90 -12.33
C MET A 469 -7.41 -8.26 -12.38
N ASP A 470 -7.66 -8.92 -11.25
CA ASP A 470 -8.46 -10.15 -11.20
C ASP A 470 -9.95 -9.82 -11.48
N PRO A 471 -10.56 -10.31 -12.59
CA PRO A 471 -11.93 -9.93 -12.96
C PRO A 471 -12.99 -10.19 -11.88
N ASN A 472 -12.76 -11.19 -11.02
CA ASN A 472 -13.70 -11.62 -9.98
C ASN A 472 -13.53 -10.85 -8.66
N LEU A 473 -12.33 -10.33 -8.39
CA LEU A 473 -11.98 -9.67 -7.13
C LEU A 473 -11.78 -8.16 -7.31
N GLY A 474 -11.03 -7.75 -8.32
CA GLY A 474 -10.55 -6.39 -8.56
C GLY A 474 -11.65 -5.34 -8.62
N LYS A 475 -12.78 -5.65 -9.27
CA LYS A 475 -13.96 -4.77 -9.37
C LYS A 475 -14.53 -4.30 -8.02
N HIS A 476 -14.22 -5.00 -6.92
CA HIS A 476 -14.66 -4.63 -5.58
C HIS A 476 -13.52 -4.14 -4.65
N VAL A 477 -12.28 -4.10 -5.16
CA VAL A 477 -11.11 -3.70 -4.37
C VAL A 477 -10.84 -2.21 -4.52
N CYS A 478 -10.86 -1.48 -3.39
CA CYS A 478 -10.45 -0.08 -3.37
C CYS A 478 -8.94 0.11 -3.21
N TYR A 479 -8.26 -0.74 -2.44
CA TYR A 479 -6.81 -0.69 -2.30
C TYR A 479 -6.16 -2.00 -1.82
N VAL A 480 -4.89 -2.17 -2.17
CA VAL A 480 -3.99 -3.23 -1.67
C VAL A 480 -2.95 -2.60 -0.74
N GLN A 481 -3.03 -2.91 0.55
CA GLN A 481 -2.08 -2.44 1.57
C GLN A 481 -0.99 -3.49 1.79
N PHE A 482 0.27 -3.05 1.81
CA PHE A 482 1.43 -3.87 2.16
C PHE A 482 1.89 -3.61 3.60
N PRO A 483 2.58 -4.56 4.27
CA PRO A 483 3.21 -4.33 5.56
C PRO A 483 4.34 -3.29 5.45
N GLN A 484 4.30 -2.26 6.30
CA GLN A 484 5.47 -1.41 6.52
C GLN A 484 6.51 -2.21 7.30
N ARG A 485 7.75 -2.19 6.83
CA ARG A 485 8.90 -2.80 7.52
C ARG A 485 10.01 -1.77 7.56
N PHE A 486 10.79 -1.79 8.63
CA PHE A 486 11.83 -0.79 8.85
C PHE A 486 13.22 -1.41 8.92
N ASP A 487 14.20 -0.72 8.35
CA ASP A 487 15.62 -1.03 8.49
C ASP A 487 16.23 -0.31 9.71
N GLY A 488 17.49 -0.63 10.05
CA GLY A 488 18.24 0.05 11.10
C GLY A 488 17.86 -0.30 12.55
N ILE A 489 16.91 -1.21 12.77
CA ILE A 489 16.44 -1.56 14.13
C ILE A 489 17.41 -2.53 14.83
N ASP A 490 17.91 -2.11 16.00
CA ASP A 490 18.78 -2.90 16.87
C ASP A 490 18.19 -4.28 17.22
N ARG A 491 19.06 -5.23 17.55
CA ARG A 491 18.70 -6.60 17.98
C ARG A 491 17.77 -6.59 19.20
N ASN A 492 17.95 -5.63 20.12
CA ASN A 492 17.16 -5.55 21.34
C ASN A 492 15.79 -4.86 21.16
N ASP A 493 15.58 -4.12 20.06
CA ASP A 493 14.38 -3.31 19.73
C ASP A 493 13.64 -2.74 20.97
N ARG A 494 14.36 -2.04 21.85
CA ARG A 494 13.83 -1.54 23.13
C ARG A 494 12.69 -0.52 22.98
N TYR A 495 12.56 0.09 21.81
CA TYR A 495 11.49 1.02 21.46
C TYR A 495 10.31 0.33 20.73
N ALA A 496 10.38 -0.99 20.53
CA ALA A 496 9.39 -1.82 19.83
C ALA A 496 8.97 -1.25 18.46
N ASN A 497 9.92 -0.67 17.72
CA ASN A 497 9.61 0.16 16.55
C ASN A 497 9.23 -0.68 15.32
N ARG A 498 9.46 -2.01 15.35
CA ARG A 498 8.98 -2.94 14.30
C ARG A 498 7.45 -3.06 14.23
N ASN A 499 6.74 -2.76 15.32
CA ASN A 499 5.27 -2.85 15.46
C ASN A 499 4.64 -4.13 14.85
N THR A 500 5.31 -5.28 15.00
CA THR A 500 4.92 -6.53 14.32
C THR A 500 3.53 -7.02 14.72
N VAL A 501 3.09 -6.82 15.96
CA VAL A 501 1.74 -7.23 16.40
C VAL A 501 0.65 -6.56 15.56
N PHE A 502 0.79 -5.27 15.26
CA PHE A 502 -0.18 -4.55 14.44
C PHE A 502 -0.20 -5.07 13.00
N PHE A 503 0.97 -5.14 12.35
CA PHE A 503 1.06 -5.56 10.95
C PHE A 503 0.79 -7.07 10.75
N ASP A 504 1.42 -7.94 11.54
CA ASP A 504 1.35 -9.40 11.37
C ASP A 504 0.17 -10.07 12.08
N ILE A 505 -0.50 -9.45 13.07
CA ILE A 505 -1.66 -10.05 13.75
C ILE A 505 -2.93 -9.25 13.45
N ASN A 506 -2.96 -7.95 13.77
CA ASN A 506 -4.20 -7.16 13.65
C ASN A 506 -4.67 -7.04 12.20
N LEU A 507 -3.82 -6.57 11.27
CA LEU A 507 -4.21 -6.36 9.87
C LEU A 507 -4.57 -7.67 9.14
N ARG A 508 -3.92 -8.80 9.48
CA ARG A 508 -4.30 -10.13 8.96
C ARG A 508 -5.69 -10.57 9.43
N GLY A 509 -6.10 -10.17 10.64
CA GLY A 509 -7.46 -10.37 11.16
C GLY A 509 -8.51 -9.60 10.36
N LEU A 510 -8.22 -8.33 10.06
CA LEU A 510 -9.13 -7.45 9.31
C LEU A 510 -9.31 -7.89 7.84
N ASP A 511 -8.26 -8.40 7.19
CA ASP A 511 -8.33 -8.87 5.79
C ASP A 511 -9.37 -9.98 5.54
N GLY A 512 -9.62 -10.83 6.53
CA GLY A 512 -10.69 -11.83 6.48
C GLY A 512 -12.10 -11.26 6.60
N ILE A 513 -12.25 -10.07 7.20
CA ILE A 513 -13.53 -9.39 7.39
C ILE A 513 -13.84 -8.51 6.18
N GLN A 514 -13.29 -7.30 6.09
CA GLN A 514 -13.49 -6.38 4.96
C GLN A 514 -12.19 -5.88 4.34
N GLY A 515 -11.05 -6.04 5.01
CA GLY A 515 -9.75 -5.57 4.54
C GLY A 515 -8.96 -4.84 5.63
N PRO A 516 -7.63 -4.68 5.49
CA PRO A 516 -6.84 -3.83 6.40
C PRO A 516 -7.25 -2.36 6.30
N VAL A 517 -7.03 -1.59 7.37
CA VAL A 517 -7.10 -0.12 7.31
C VAL A 517 -5.92 0.45 6.50
N TYR A 518 -6.12 1.60 5.87
CA TYR A 518 -5.03 2.36 5.24
C TYR A 518 -4.15 3.02 6.33
N VAL A 519 -2.83 2.95 6.14
CA VAL A 519 -1.80 3.33 7.16
C VAL A 519 -0.75 4.32 6.64
N GLY A 520 -1.09 5.12 5.63
CA GLY A 520 -0.30 6.30 5.23
C GLY A 520 0.81 6.10 4.18
N THR A 521 1.23 4.87 3.90
CA THR A 521 2.25 4.51 2.88
C THR A 521 2.18 3.03 2.48
N GLY A 522 2.75 2.68 1.32
CA GLY A 522 2.85 1.30 0.81
C GLY A 522 1.51 0.72 0.37
N CYS A 523 0.68 1.54 -0.28
CA CYS A 523 -0.72 1.20 -0.60
C CYS A 523 -1.06 1.56 -2.05
N VAL A 524 -1.55 0.57 -2.82
CA VAL A 524 -2.00 0.76 -4.20
C VAL A 524 -3.52 0.91 -4.22
N PHE A 525 -4.01 2.11 -4.52
CA PHE A 525 -5.42 2.46 -4.62
C PHE A 525 -5.97 2.32 -6.04
N ASN A 526 -7.26 2.04 -6.14
CA ASN A 526 -8.06 2.23 -7.35
C ASN A 526 -8.53 3.70 -7.44
N ARG A 527 -8.23 4.36 -8.54
CA ARG A 527 -8.55 5.78 -8.79
C ARG A 527 -10.06 6.06 -8.69
N THR A 528 -10.90 5.19 -9.23
CA THR A 528 -12.38 5.35 -9.18
C THR A 528 -12.91 5.32 -7.74
N ALA A 529 -12.33 4.49 -6.88
CA ALA A 529 -12.69 4.42 -5.47
C ALA A 529 -12.27 5.68 -4.70
N LEU A 530 -11.15 6.32 -5.07
CA LEU A 530 -10.70 7.60 -4.51
C LEU A 530 -11.56 8.79 -5.01
N TYR A 531 -12.03 8.75 -6.26
CA TYR A 531 -13.07 9.67 -6.77
C TYR A 531 -14.43 9.50 -6.06
N GLY A 532 -14.57 8.46 -5.23
CA GLY A 532 -15.71 8.25 -4.35
C GLY A 532 -16.94 7.68 -5.05
N TYR A 533 -16.75 7.00 -6.19
CA TYR A 533 -17.79 6.14 -6.75
C TYR A 533 -18.09 4.98 -5.78
N GLU A 534 -19.30 4.42 -5.88
CA GLU A 534 -19.65 3.20 -5.16
C GLU A 534 -19.09 1.97 -5.88
N PRO A 535 -18.79 0.86 -5.15
CA PRO A 535 -18.42 -0.39 -5.80
C PRO A 535 -19.62 -0.96 -6.58
N PRO A 536 -19.40 -1.60 -7.73
CA PRO A 536 -20.47 -2.18 -8.55
C PRO A 536 -21.32 -3.14 -7.72
N LEU A 537 -22.65 -3.00 -7.86
CA LEU A 537 -23.61 -3.74 -7.05
C LEU A 537 -23.52 -5.24 -7.35
N LYS A 538 -23.29 -6.04 -6.30
CA LYS A 538 -23.45 -7.49 -6.44
C LYS A 538 -24.92 -7.80 -6.77
N PRO A 539 -25.22 -8.53 -7.87
CA PRO A 539 -26.57 -9.00 -8.12
C PRO A 539 -27.01 -9.86 -6.93
N LYS A 540 -28.04 -9.39 -6.20
CA LYS A 540 -28.56 -10.11 -5.04
C LYS A 540 -29.30 -11.36 -5.52
N HIS A 541 -28.59 -12.48 -5.62
CA HIS A 541 -29.24 -13.78 -5.55
C HIS A 541 -29.98 -13.86 -4.21
N LYS A 542 -31.30 -13.68 -4.26
CA LYS A 542 -32.20 -13.96 -3.16
C LYS A 542 -32.12 -15.46 -2.90
N LYS A 543 -31.22 -15.91 -2.03
CA LYS A 543 -31.30 -17.24 -1.41
C LYS A 543 -32.69 -17.29 -0.75
N ALA A 544 -33.58 -18.10 -1.32
CA ALA A 544 -34.94 -18.25 -0.79
C ALA A 544 -34.82 -18.69 0.67
N GLY A 545 -35.47 -17.95 1.57
CA GLY A 545 -35.35 -18.20 3.00
C GLY A 545 -35.85 -19.59 3.34
N VAL A 546 -35.00 -20.40 3.97
CA VAL A 546 -35.29 -21.79 4.39
C VAL A 546 -36.60 -21.90 5.20
N LEU A 547 -37.01 -20.82 5.86
CA LEU A 547 -38.25 -20.67 6.62
C LEU A 547 -39.56 -20.65 5.80
N SER A 548 -39.54 -20.56 4.46
CA SER A 548 -40.77 -20.62 3.66
C SER A 548 -41.20 -22.04 3.23
N SER A 549 -40.48 -23.08 3.68
CA SER A 549 -40.75 -24.48 3.29
C SER A 549 -41.59 -25.26 4.31
N LEU A 550 -41.90 -24.66 5.47
CA LEU A 550 -42.48 -25.36 6.63
C LEU A 550 -43.98 -25.09 6.90
N CYS A 551 -44.64 -24.28 6.06
CA CYS A 551 -46.09 -24.06 6.13
C CYS A 551 -46.77 -24.47 4.83
N GLY A 552 -47.45 -25.62 4.83
CA GLY A 552 -48.23 -26.12 3.69
C GLY A 552 -49.37 -25.17 3.30
N GLY A 553 -49.63 -25.05 2.00
CA GLY A 553 -50.56 -24.04 1.46
C GLY A 553 -52.03 -24.48 1.41
N SER A 554 -52.92 -23.49 1.21
CA SER A 554 -54.34 -23.76 0.89
C SER A 554 -54.99 -22.68 -0.01
N ARG A 555 -55.23 -23.06 -1.27
CA ARG A 555 -56.36 -22.74 -2.17
C ARG A 555 -56.76 -21.28 -2.52
N LYS A 556 -56.98 -21.07 -3.83
CA LYS A 556 -57.57 -19.89 -4.51
C LYS A 556 -59.08 -19.73 -4.27
N LYS A 557 -59.58 -18.47 -4.38
CA LYS A 557 -60.83 -18.00 -5.06
C LYS A 557 -60.78 -16.44 -5.05
N SER A 558 -60.68 -15.66 -6.13
CA SER A 558 -61.55 -15.44 -7.32
C SER A 558 -62.60 -14.31 -7.18
N SER A 559 -62.37 -13.15 -7.80
CA SER A 559 -63.39 -12.30 -8.46
C SER A 559 -62.74 -11.19 -9.31
N LYS A 560 -63.49 -10.61 -10.26
CA LYS A 560 -63.04 -9.66 -11.31
C LYS A 560 -63.61 -8.24 -11.09
N SER A 561 -62.99 -7.26 -11.79
CA SER A 561 -63.49 -5.90 -12.13
C SER A 561 -63.53 -4.87 -10.98
N SER A 562 -63.44 -3.54 -11.21
CA SER A 562 -63.55 -2.74 -12.45
C SER A 562 -62.63 -1.48 -12.46
N LYS A 563 -62.64 -0.70 -13.57
CA LYS A 563 -61.78 0.48 -13.85
C LYS A 563 -62.22 1.80 -13.15
N LYS A 564 -61.28 2.78 -13.15
CA LYS A 564 -61.29 4.20 -12.69
C LYS A 564 -60.77 4.38 -11.24
N GLY A 565 -59.98 5.41 -10.91
CA GLY A 565 -59.40 6.51 -11.70
C GLY A 565 -59.06 7.72 -10.80
N SER A 566 -57.97 8.44 -11.09
CA SER A 566 -57.45 9.66 -10.41
C SER A 566 -57.08 9.60 -8.91
N ASP A 567 -55.78 9.88 -8.66
CA ASP A 567 -55.22 10.80 -7.67
C ASP A 567 -55.51 10.68 -6.16
N LYS A 568 -54.47 10.24 -5.41
CA LYS A 568 -53.76 11.14 -4.46
C LYS A 568 -52.48 10.52 -3.86
N LYS A 569 -51.41 11.34 -3.89
CA LYS A 569 -50.25 11.41 -2.97
C LYS A 569 -49.87 10.13 -2.20
N LYS A 570 -48.78 9.48 -2.62
CA LYS A 570 -47.88 8.79 -1.67
C LYS A 570 -47.07 9.85 -0.93
N SER A 571 -47.06 9.79 0.39
CA SER A 571 -46.33 10.72 1.24
C SER A 571 -44.82 10.49 1.18
N SER A 572 -44.07 11.58 1.24
CA SER A 572 -42.64 11.57 1.49
C SER A 572 -42.34 10.95 2.86
N LYS A 573 -41.37 10.04 2.91
CA LYS A 573 -40.56 9.84 4.11
C LYS A 573 -39.24 10.55 3.89
N HIS A 574 -38.88 11.44 4.81
CA HIS A 574 -37.65 12.23 4.74
C HIS A 574 -36.42 11.32 4.57
N ALA A 575 -35.66 11.57 3.51
CA ALA A 575 -34.26 11.19 3.41
C ALA A 575 -33.39 12.35 3.92
N ASP A 576 -32.31 12.01 4.61
CA ASP A 576 -31.26 12.95 5.03
C ASP A 576 -30.41 13.32 3.79
N PRO A 577 -30.18 14.61 3.49
CA PRO A 577 -29.57 15.05 2.23
C PRO A 577 -28.04 14.83 2.14
N THR A 578 -27.41 14.14 3.11
CA THR A 578 -25.94 14.11 3.25
C THR A 578 -25.17 13.13 2.35
N VAL A 579 -25.83 12.30 1.53
CA VAL A 579 -25.17 11.47 0.50
C VAL A 579 -26.06 11.33 -0.76
N PRO A 580 -25.70 11.94 -1.89
CA PRO A 580 -26.31 11.63 -3.19
C PRO A 580 -25.95 10.20 -3.63
N ILE A 581 -26.94 9.44 -4.10
CA ILE A 581 -26.73 8.13 -4.72
C ILE A 581 -26.32 8.36 -6.17
N PHE A 582 -25.20 7.78 -6.58
CA PHE A 582 -24.74 7.75 -7.98
C PHE A 582 -24.11 6.39 -8.27
N SER A 583 -24.81 5.56 -9.04
CA SER A 583 -24.24 4.39 -9.72
C SER A 583 -23.67 4.85 -11.07
N LEU A 584 -22.66 4.16 -11.60
CA LEU A 584 -22.18 4.41 -12.98
C LEU A 584 -23.29 4.12 -14.00
N ASP A 585 -24.03 3.04 -13.77
CA ASP A 585 -25.21 2.61 -14.54
C ASP A 585 -26.28 3.72 -14.68
N ASP A 586 -26.46 4.57 -13.64
CA ASP A 586 -27.46 5.66 -13.62
C ASP A 586 -27.09 6.83 -14.57
N ILE A 587 -25.84 6.87 -15.07
CA ILE A 587 -25.34 7.91 -16.00
C ILE A 587 -25.41 7.41 -17.45
N GLU A 588 -25.28 6.11 -17.68
CA GLU A 588 -25.26 5.50 -19.01
C GLU A 588 -26.68 5.34 -19.61
N GLU A 589 -27.70 5.10 -18.77
CA GLU A 589 -29.13 5.05 -19.20
C GLU A 589 -29.69 6.43 -19.67
N GLY A 590 -28.94 7.53 -19.50
CA GLY A 590 -29.39 8.89 -19.83
C GLY A 590 -29.34 9.26 -21.32
N VAL A 591 -28.97 8.34 -22.22
CA VAL A 591 -28.62 8.66 -23.63
C VAL A 591 -29.73 8.34 -24.65
N GLU A 592 -30.80 7.62 -24.28
CA GLU A 592 -31.90 7.25 -25.19
C GLU A 592 -33.28 7.71 -24.67
N GLY A 593 -33.58 9.03 -24.73
CA GLY A 593 -34.68 9.60 -23.92
C GLY A 593 -35.57 10.77 -24.43
N ALA A 594 -35.35 11.35 -25.61
CA ALA A 594 -36.27 12.31 -26.26
C ALA A 594 -36.61 13.65 -25.54
N GLY A 595 -35.67 14.61 -25.61
CA GLY A 595 -35.93 15.96 -26.11
C GLY A 595 -36.56 16.98 -25.14
N PHE A 596 -35.86 18.11 -24.95
CA PHE A 596 -36.21 19.28 -24.12
C PHE A 596 -36.14 19.12 -22.59
N ASP A 597 -36.39 17.96 -21.99
CA ASP A 597 -35.99 17.72 -20.58
C ASP A 597 -34.53 17.25 -20.46
N ASP A 598 -33.98 16.66 -21.53
CA ASP A 598 -32.59 16.15 -21.60
C ASP A 598 -31.54 17.24 -21.43
N GLU A 599 -31.71 18.43 -22.03
CA GLU A 599 -30.74 19.51 -21.86
C GLU A 599 -30.65 19.95 -20.39
N LYS A 600 -31.78 19.96 -19.69
CA LYS A 600 -31.83 20.33 -18.27
C LYS A 600 -31.28 19.23 -17.37
N SER A 601 -31.50 17.95 -17.70
CA SER A 601 -30.90 16.83 -16.96
C SER A 601 -29.40 16.73 -17.19
N LEU A 602 -28.92 16.92 -18.42
CA LEU A 602 -27.51 17.01 -18.79
C LEU A 602 -26.82 18.20 -18.13
N LEU A 603 -27.43 19.39 -18.15
CA LEU A 603 -26.90 20.57 -17.44
C LEU A 603 -26.88 20.36 -15.92
N MET A 604 -27.91 19.76 -15.32
CA MET A 604 -27.89 19.42 -13.88
C MET A 604 -26.85 18.34 -13.56
N SER A 605 -26.65 17.37 -14.44
CA SER A 605 -25.60 16.34 -14.32
C SER A 605 -24.21 16.99 -14.40
N GLN A 606 -23.95 17.82 -15.41
CA GLN A 606 -22.71 18.56 -15.57
C GLN A 606 -22.45 19.51 -14.39
N MET A 607 -23.43 20.30 -13.95
CA MET A 607 -23.28 21.14 -12.75
C MET A 607 -23.02 20.30 -11.48
N SER A 608 -23.54 19.07 -11.40
CA SER A 608 -23.23 18.15 -10.29
C SER A 608 -21.80 17.62 -10.38
N LEU A 609 -21.29 17.32 -11.58
CA LEU A 609 -19.91 16.90 -11.83
C LEU A 609 -18.92 18.04 -11.59
N GLU A 610 -19.22 19.26 -12.04
CA GLU A 610 -18.40 20.46 -11.80
C GLU A 610 -18.33 20.80 -10.31
N LYS A 611 -19.46 20.73 -9.60
CA LYS A 611 -19.47 20.87 -8.13
C LYS A 611 -18.65 19.75 -7.46
N ARG A 612 -18.74 18.52 -7.96
CA ARG A 612 -18.09 17.36 -7.36
C ARG A 612 -16.57 17.37 -7.57
N PHE A 613 -16.13 17.54 -8.82
CA PHE A 613 -14.74 17.37 -9.27
C PHE A 613 -13.98 18.67 -9.54
N GLY A 614 -14.68 19.80 -9.68
CA GLY A 614 -14.12 21.12 -9.99
C GLY A 614 -14.36 21.57 -11.44
N GLN A 615 -13.88 22.77 -11.77
CA GLN A 615 -14.22 23.50 -13.00
C GLN A 615 -13.48 23.04 -14.26
N SER A 616 -12.47 22.17 -14.13
CA SER A 616 -11.70 21.67 -15.29
C SER A 616 -12.49 20.62 -16.08
N ALA A 617 -13.00 21.01 -17.25
CA ALA A 617 -13.66 20.08 -18.17
C ALA A 617 -12.75 18.94 -18.64
N VAL A 618 -11.43 19.19 -18.77
CA VAL A 618 -10.43 18.17 -19.14
C VAL A 618 -10.26 17.14 -18.03
N PHE A 619 -10.17 17.59 -16.78
CA PHE A 619 -10.12 16.70 -15.63
C PHE A 619 -11.40 15.87 -15.50
N VAL A 620 -12.59 16.50 -15.60
CA VAL A 620 -13.87 15.81 -15.54
C VAL A 620 -13.97 14.75 -16.65
N ALA A 621 -13.65 15.08 -17.90
CA ALA A 621 -13.62 14.11 -19.00
C ALA A 621 -12.64 12.95 -18.75
N SER A 622 -11.45 13.22 -18.22
CA SER A 622 -10.48 12.21 -17.80
C SER A 622 -11.02 11.28 -16.71
N THR A 623 -11.80 11.80 -15.75
CA THR A 623 -12.40 10.97 -14.67
C THR A 623 -13.47 9.99 -15.15
N LEU A 624 -14.08 10.23 -16.32
CA LEU A 624 -15.12 9.37 -16.92
C LEU A 624 -14.53 8.19 -17.71
N MET A 625 -13.21 8.17 -17.96
CA MET A 625 -12.54 7.09 -18.71
C MET A 625 -12.15 5.93 -17.77
N GLU A 626 -12.99 4.89 -17.67
CA GLU A 626 -12.76 3.75 -16.74
C GLU A 626 -11.41 3.04 -16.96
N ASN A 627 -11.01 2.84 -18.22
CA ASN A 627 -9.72 2.22 -18.59
C ASN A 627 -8.51 3.16 -18.45
N GLY A 628 -8.72 4.42 -18.04
CA GLY A 628 -7.67 5.43 -17.91
C GLY A 628 -7.10 5.90 -19.26
N GLY A 629 -5.92 6.52 -19.19
CA GLY A 629 -5.25 7.15 -20.33
C GLY A 629 -5.76 8.56 -20.65
N VAL A 630 -5.07 9.21 -21.60
CA VAL A 630 -5.33 10.60 -22.01
C VAL A 630 -5.94 10.62 -23.42
N PRO A 631 -6.95 11.48 -23.71
CA PRO A 631 -7.53 11.60 -25.04
C PRO A 631 -6.48 11.95 -26.12
N GLN A 632 -6.49 11.23 -27.25
CA GLN A 632 -5.52 11.39 -28.35
C GLN A 632 -5.53 12.78 -29.02
N SER A 633 -6.54 13.61 -28.75
CA SER A 633 -6.71 14.96 -29.30
C SER A 633 -5.99 16.06 -28.51
N ALA A 634 -5.40 15.76 -27.35
CA ALA A 634 -4.78 16.77 -26.48
C ALA A 634 -3.28 16.95 -26.76
N THR A 635 -2.84 18.19 -27.00
CA THR A 635 -1.41 18.53 -27.14
C THR A 635 -0.72 18.57 -25.77
N PRO A 636 0.57 18.16 -25.66
CA PRO A 636 1.30 18.16 -24.38
C PRO A 636 1.35 19.52 -23.68
N GLU A 637 1.44 20.62 -24.43
CA GLU A 637 1.46 21.99 -23.90
C GLU A 637 0.11 22.38 -23.26
N ASN A 638 -1.00 22.03 -23.91
CA ASN A 638 -2.34 22.28 -23.35
C ASN A 638 -2.56 21.43 -22.09
N LEU A 639 -2.12 20.17 -22.09
CA LEU A 639 -2.18 19.31 -20.91
C LEU A 639 -1.34 19.87 -19.75
N LEU A 640 -0.15 20.43 -20.02
CA LEU A 640 0.68 21.04 -18.98
C LEU A 640 0.04 22.32 -18.41
N LYS A 641 -0.52 23.18 -19.27
CA LYS A 641 -1.25 24.38 -18.85
C LYS A 641 -2.45 24.03 -17.96
N GLU A 642 -3.20 23.00 -18.35
CA GLU A 642 -4.35 22.51 -17.59
C GLU A 642 -3.93 21.83 -16.28
N ALA A 643 -2.82 21.09 -16.30
CA ALA A 643 -2.21 20.49 -15.12
C ALA A 643 -1.82 21.56 -14.08
N ILE A 644 -1.34 22.73 -14.51
CA ILE A 644 -1.07 23.89 -13.63
C ILE A 644 -2.38 24.47 -13.06
N HIS A 645 -3.45 24.54 -13.87
CA HIS A 645 -4.76 25.03 -13.39
C HIS A 645 -5.36 24.16 -12.28
N VAL A 646 -5.32 22.82 -12.42
CA VAL A 646 -5.91 21.91 -11.42
C VAL A 646 -5.14 21.81 -10.10
N ILE A 647 -3.90 22.33 -10.03
CA ILE A 647 -3.11 22.42 -8.77
C ILE A 647 -3.17 23.83 -8.13
N SER A 648 -3.98 24.74 -8.67
CA SER A 648 -4.17 26.09 -8.10
C SER A 648 -4.84 26.05 -6.73
N CYS A 649 -4.53 27.04 -5.88
CA CYS A 649 -4.94 27.01 -4.46
C CYS A 649 -6.46 27.17 -4.25
N GLY A 650 -7.16 27.80 -5.20
CA GLY A 650 -8.61 27.97 -5.19
C GLY A 650 -9.39 26.87 -5.92
N TYR A 651 -8.72 25.87 -6.52
CA TYR A 651 -9.41 24.82 -7.30
C TYR A 651 -10.40 23.99 -6.44
N GLU A 652 -10.10 23.84 -5.15
CA GLU A 652 -10.90 23.04 -4.21
C GLU A 652 -12.09 23.83 -3.63
N ASP A 653 -12.15 25.15 -3.84
CA ASP A 653 -13.19 26.00 -3.27
C ASP A 653 -14.59 25.62 -3.79
N LYS A 654 -15.51 25.35 -2.85
CA LYS A 654 -16.89 24.92 -3.10
C LYS A 654 -17.03 23.56 -3.80
N THR A 655 -15.94 22.78 -3.88
CA THR A 655 -15.97 21.42 -4.41
C THR A 655 -16.13 20.36 -3.31
N ASP A 656 -16.41 19.12 -3.70
CA ASP A 656 -16.48 17.98 -2.76
C ASP A 656 -15.09 17.34 -2.45
N TRP A 657 -13.99 17.95 -2.94
CA TRP A 657 -12.62 17.55 -2.61
C TRP A 657 -12.33 17.65 -1.11
N GLY A 658 -11.67 16.62 -0.56
CA GLY A 658 -11.30 16.52 0.85
C GLY A 658 -12.48 16.34 1.82
N SER A 659 -13.71 16.64 1.44
CA SER A 659 -14.91 16.40 2.27
C SER A 659 -15.54 15.03 1.97
N GLU A 660 -15.65 14.68 0.69
CA GLU A 660 -16.20 13.41 0.21
C GLU A 660 -15.26 12.68 -0.78
N ILE A 661 -14.33 13.40 -1.43
CA ILE A 661 -13.44 12.88 -2.50
C ILE A 661 -11.97 12.94 -2.10
N GLY A 662 -11.20 11.94 -2.53
CA GLY A 662 -9.75 11.86 -2.30
C GLY A 662 -9.41 11.58 -0.84
N TRP A 663 -8.27 12.11 -0.41
CA TRP A 663 -7.83 12.11 0.98
C TRP A 663 -8.68 13.08 1.81
N ILE A 664 -9.29 12.56 2.87
CA ILE A 664 -10.30 13.29 3.66
C ILE A 664 -9.64 14.26 4.65
N TYR A 665 -10.09 15.51 4.63
CA TYR A 665 -9.60 16.61 5.47
C TYR A 665 -10.24 16.60 6.87
N GLY A 666 -9.58 17.27 7.81
CA GLY A 666 -10.13 17.53 9.15
C GLY A 666 -9.56 16.69 10.29
N SER A 667 -8.55 15.85 10.03
CA SER A 667 -7.75 15.21 11.08
C SER A 667 -6.27 15.16 10.71
N VAL A 668 -5.40 15.05 11.72
CA VAL A 668 -3.95 14.76 11.60
C VAL A 668 -3.68 13.30 11.18
N THR A 669 -4.68 12.41 11.23
CA THR A 669 -4.63 11.04 10.70
C THR A 669 -5.64 10.90 9.55
N GLU A 670 -5.39 11.56 8.43
CA GLU A 670 -6.23 11.50 7.22
C GLU A 670 -6.27 10.08 6.62
N ASP A 671 -5.26 9.25 6.89
CA ASP A 671 -5.09 7.92 6.36
C ASP A 671 -6.21 6.96 6.83
N ILE A 672 -6.35 6.78 8.14
CA ILE A 672 -7.37 5.93 8.73
C ILE A 672 -8.78 6.44 8.37
N LEU A 673 -8.96 7.76 8.35
CA LEU A 673 -10.22 8.42 8.00
C LEU A 673 -10.62 8.16 6.53
N THR A 674 -9.68 8.27 5.60
CA THR A 674 -9.90 8.01 4.17
C THR A 674 -10.24 6.54 3.94
N GLY A 675 -9.48 5.61 4.54
CA GLY A 675 -9.78 4.17 4.48
C GLY A 675 -11.17 3.82 5.04
N PHE A 676 -11.52 4.38 6.21
CA PHE A 676 -12.84 4.22 6.81
C PHE A 676 -13.98 4.71 5.90
N LYS A 677 -13.81 5.89 5.29
CA LYS A 677 -14.79 6.49 4.37
C LYS A 677 -15.04 5.58 3.15
N MET A 678 -13.99 5.00 2.56
CA MET A 678 -14.10 4.05 1.45
C MET A 678 -14.80 2.74 1.89
N HIS A 679 -14.43 2.19 3.05
CA HIS A 679 -15.07 0.97 3.58
C HIS A 679 -16.55 1.20 3.95
N ALA A 680 -16.93 2.40 4.38
CA ALA A 680 -18.32 2.77 4.65
C ALA A 680 -19.20 2.78 3.38
N ARG A 681 -18.64 3.16 2.22
CA ARG A 681 -19.28 3.03 0.90
C ARG A 681 -19.41 1.56 0.43
N GLY A 682 -18.76 0.62 1.10
CA GLY A 682 -18.85 -0.82 0.84
C GLY A 682 -17.68 -1.40 0.04
N TRP A 683 -16.66 -0.61 -0.25
CA TRP A 683 -15.44 -1.11 -0.86
C TRP A 683 -14.71 -2.10 0.06
N ARG A 684 -13.91 -2.98 -0.55
CA ARG A 684 -13.06 -3.95 0.14
C ARG A 684 -11.59 -3.57 -0.04
N SER A 685 -10.76 -3.64 0.99
CA SER A 685 -9.30 -3.62 0.82
C SER A 685 -8.69 -5.02 0.96
N ILE A 686 -7.42 -5.15 0.58
CA ILE A 686 -6.66 -6.40 0.57
C ILE A 686 -5.35 -6.21 1.31
N TYR A 687 -4.98 -7.17 2.15
CA TYR A 687 -3.63 -7.19 2.75
C TYR A 687 -2.71 -8.15 1.99
N CYS A 688 -1.61 -7.63 1.43
CA CYS A 688 -0.61 -8.42 0.70
C CYS A 688 0.71 -8.47 1.49
N MET A 689 1.21 -9.68 1.74
CA MET A 689 2.48 -9.90 2.46
C MET A 689 3.39 -10.84 1.66
N PRO A 690 4.19 -10.31 0.72
CA PRO A 690 5.19 -11.10 0.02
C PRO A 690 6.28 -11.64 0.95
N LYS A 691 6.94 -12.72 0.50
CA LYS A 691 8.07 -13.36 1.20
C LYS A 691 9.22 -12.38 1.45
N ARG A 692 9.54 -11.53 0.46
CA ARG A 692 10.42 -10.37 0.61
C ARG A 692 9.54 -9.15 0.86
N PRO A 693 9.75 -8.36 1.94
CA PRO A 693 8.97 -7.14 2.19
C PRO A 693 8.92 -6.23 0.96
N ALA A 694 7.72 -5.85 0.54
CA ALA A 694 7.51 -5.03 -0.66
C ALA A 694 8.21 -3.68 -0.56
N PHE A 695 7.91 -2.96 0.52
CA PHE A 695 8.46 -1.66 0.86
C PHE A 695 9.23 -1.74 2.17
N LYS A 696 10.26 -0.91 2.28
CA LYS A 696 11.03 -0.74 3.51
C LYS A 696 11.29 0.74 3.75
N GLY A 697 11.29 1.16 5.00
CA GLY A 697 11.57 2.54 5.37
C GLY A 697 12.56 2.70 6.53
N SER A 698 12.87 3.94 6.87
CA SER A 698 13.75 4.28 7.99
C SER A 698 12.92 4.52 9.26
N ALA A 699 13.13 3.72 10.31
CA ALA A 699 12.45 3.95 11.58
C ALA A 699 13.10 5.10 12.38
N PRO A 700 12.32 5.89 13.16
CA PRO A 700 12.87 6.81 14.14
C PRO A 700 13.83 6.10 15.12
N ILE A 701 15.07 6.61 15.21
CA ILE A 701 16.14 6.00 16.02
C ILE A 701 16.13 6.56 17.45
N ASN A 702 15.66 7.79 17.64
CA ASN A 702 15.55 8.43 18.96
C ASN A 702 14.17 8.17 19.60
N LEU A 703 14.08 8.36 20.92
CA LEU A 703 12.82 8.23 21.66
C LEU A 703 11.90 9.45 21.48
N SER A 704 12.47 10.64 21.28
CA SER A 704 11.70 11.90 21.13
C SER A 704 10.75 11.85 19.94
N ASP A 705 11.25 11.45 18.77
CA ASP A 705 10.49 11.48 17.53
C ASP A 705 9.51 10.32 17.50
N ARG A 706 9.87 9.19 18.11
CA ARG A 706 8.95 8.07 18.33
C ARG A 706 7.77 8.47 19.24
N LEU A 707 8.01 9.19 20.34
CA LEU A 707 6.95 9.70 21.20
C LEU A 707 6.09 10.75 20.48
N ASN A 708 6.71 11.69 19.76
CA ASN A 708 6.00 12.68 18.96
C ASN A 708 5.15 12.05 17.84
N GLN A 709 5.62 10.96 17.23
CA GLN A 709 4.86 10.18 16.24
C GLN A 709 3.63 9.52 16.86
N VAL A 710 3.80 8.81 17.99
CA VAL A 710 2.67 8.19 18.71
C VAL A 710 1.68 9.24 19.22
N LEU A 711 2.16 10.40 19.69
CA LEU A 711 1.33 11.52 20.11
C LEU A 711 0.46 12.06 18.96
N ARG A 712 1.03 12.20 17.74
CA ARG A 712 0.25 12.59 16.55
C ARG A 712 -0.82 11.56 16.19
N TRP A 713 -0.50 10.27 16.26
CA TRP A 713 -1.47 9.19 16.01
C TRP A 713 -2.61 9.21 17.05
N ALA A 714 -2.29 9.39 18.33
CA ALA A 714 -3.27 9.49 19.40
C ALA A 714 -4.17 10.72 19.24
N LEU A 715 -3.59 11.88 18.93
CA LEU A 715 -4.31 13.12 18.69
C LEU A 715 -5.27 13.00 17.50
N GLY A 716 -4.81 12.50 16.36
CA GLY A 716 -5.67 12.29 15.18
C GLY A 716 -6.79 11.28 15.44
N SER A 717 -6.52 10.21 16.19
CA SER A 717 -7.53 9.23 16.58
C SER A 717 -8.64 9.84 17.45
N VAL A 718 -8.28 10.76 18.36
CA VAL A 718 -9.23 11.52 19.20
C VAL A 718 -9.99 12.57 18.37
N GLU A 719 -9.33 13.25 17.42
CA GLU A 719 -10.00 14.15 16.47
C GLU A 719 -11.08 13.39 15.69
N ILE A 720 -10.76 12.23 15.12
CA ILE A 720 -11.74 11.39 14.39
C ILE A 720 -12.92 11.01 15.30
N LEU A 721 -12.64 10.60 16.55
CA LEU A 721 -13.66 10.22 17.53
C LEU A 721 -14.63 11.36 17.88
N LEU A 722 -14.14 12.61 17.93
CA LEU A 722 -14.94 13.81 18.21
C LEU A 722 -15.52 14.47 16.95
N SER A 723 -15.08 14.05 15.76
CA SER A 723 -15.55 14.58 14.47
C SER A 723 -16.93 14.04 14.05
N ARG A 724 -17.50 14.63 12.98
CA ARG A 724 -18.68 14.10 12.27
C ARG A 724 -18.51 12.64 11.84
N HIS A 725 -17.27 12.21 11.58
CA HIS A 725 -16.92 10.92 11.00
C HIS A 725 -16.61 9.82 12.02
N CYS A 726 -16.99 10.00 13.29
CA CYS A 726 -16.80 8.98 14.32
C CYS A 726 -17.47 7.64 13.97
N PRO A 727 -16.75 6.50 13.99
CA PRO A 727 -17.30 5.18 13.65
C PRO A 727 -18.48 4.70 14.52
N ILE A 728 -18.69 5.31 15.69
CA ILE A 728 -19.76 4.98 16.65
C ILE A 728 -21.15 5.38 16.14
N TRP A 729 -21.27 6.47 15.37
CA TRP A 729 -22.54 6.97 14.82
C TRP A 729 -22.52 7.22 13.30
N TYR A 730 -21.34 7.37 12.68
CA TYR A 730 -21.24 7.64 11.25
C TYR A 730 -21.52 6.39 10.39
N GLY A 731 -22.20 6.57 9.25
CA GLY A 731 -22.31 5.54 8.21
C GLY A 731 -23.10 4.29 8.59
N TYR A 732 -24.12 4.38 9.45
CA TYR A 732 -25.02 3.24 9.76
C TYR A 732 -25.87 2.80 8.57
N ASN A 733 -26.18 3.73 7.66
CA ASN A 733 -26.83 3.43 6.38
C ASN A 733 -25.85 2.89 5.32
N GLY A 734 -24.55 2.81 5.64
CA GLY A 734 -23.50 2.32 4.75
C GLY A 734 -23.37 0.80 4.71
N ARG A 735 -22.44 0.30 3.89
CA ARG A 735 -22.23 -1.14 3.63
C ARG A 735 -21.09 -1.76 4.48
N LEU A 736 -20.70 -1.10 5.57
CA LEU A 736 -19.63 -1.53 6.48
C LEU A 736 -20.04 -2.76 7.30
N LYS A 737 -19.18 -3.78 7.38
CA LYS A 737 -19.43 -4.96 8.23
C LYS A 737 -19.38 -4.61 9.72
N TRP A 738 -20.15 -5.32 10.54
CA TRP A 738 -20.23 -5.04 11.99
C TRP A 738 -18.90 -5.27 12.73
N LEU A 739 -18.17 -6.35 12.44
CA LEU A 739 -16.83 -6.60 12.99
C LEU A 739 -15.81 -5.56 12.51
N GLU A 740 -15.95 -5.08 11.28
CA GLU A 740 -15.10 -4.01 10.73
C GLU A 740 -15.35 -2.69 11.47
N ARG A 741 -16.62 -2.36 11.73
CA ARG A 741 -16.99 -1.21 12.59
C ARG A 741 -16.37 -1.34 13.98
N PHE A 742 -16.37 -2.53 14.59
CA PHE A 742 -15.74 -2.76 15.89
C PHE A 742 -14.23 -2.48 15.84
N ALA A 743 -13.54 -2.88 14.77
CA ALA A 743 -12.13 -2.57 14.56
C ALA A 743 -11.86 -1.07 14.43
N TYR A 744 -12.67 -0.35 13.66
CA TYR A 744 -12.56 1.11 13.56
C TYR A 744 -12.85 1.83 14.88
N VAL A 745 -13.87 1.39 15.63
CA VAL A 745 -14.17 1.91 16.98
C VAL A 745 -13.00 1.66 17.95
N ASN A 746 -12.40 0.47 17.94
CA ASN A 746 -11.19 0.19 18.72
C ASN A 746 -10.04 1.15 18.35
N THR A 747 -9.85 1.37 17.05
CA THR A 747 -8.79 2.22 16.49
C THR A 747 -8.99 3.71 16.78
N THR A 748 -10.22 4.18 17.06
CA THR A 748 -10.45 5.57 17.50
C THR A 748 -10.46 5.73 19.03
N ILE A 749 -10.87 4.71 19.78
CA ILE A 749 -10.99 4.78 21.25
C ILE A 749 -9.67 4.46 21.98
N TYR A 750 -8.72 3.72 21.40
CA TYR A 750 -7.51 3.27 22.12
C TYR A 750 -6.74 4.35 22.90
N PRO A 751 -6.63 5.65 22.48
CA PRO A 751 -5.92 6.66 23.27
C PRO A 751 -6.62 6.95 24.61
N ILE A 752 -7.96 6.85 24.65
CA ILE A 752 -8.75 7.11 25.86
C ILE A 752 -8.44 6.06 26.93
N THR A 753 -8.09 4.83 26.54
CA THR A 753 -7.67 3.77 27.48
C THR A 753 -6.44 4.14 28.32
N ALA A 754 -5.65 5.15 27.92
CA ALA A 754 -4.58 5.70 28.76
C ALA A 754 -5.08 6.33 30.08
N ILE A 755 -6.29 6.89 30.10
CA ILE A 755 -6.88 7.53 31.29
C ILE A 755 -7.18 6.50 32.40
N PRO A 756 -7.99 5.43 32.17
CA PRO A 756 -8.18 4.38 33.15
C PRO A 756 -6.90 3.59 33.42
N LEU A 757 -5.94 3.50 32.48
CA LEU A 757 -4.63 2.90 32.74
C LEU A 757 -3.84 3.69 33.79
N LEU A 758 -3.78 5.02 33.68
CA LEU A 758 -3.09 5.87 34.66
C LEU A 758 -3.77 5.82 36.05
N MET A 759 -5.11 5.82 36.08
CA MET A 759 -5.84 5.60 37.34
C MET A 759 -5.54 4.21 37.92
N TYR A 760 -5.60 3.15 37.12
CA TYR A 760 -5.37 1.78 37.59
C TYR A 760 -3.93 1.55 38.09
N CYS A 761 -2.93 2.12 37.41
CA CYS A 761 -1.53 2.02 37.83
C CYS A 761 -1.22 2.80 39.12
N THR A 762 -2.00 3.82 39.48
CA THR A 762 -1.83 4.57 40.73
C THR A 762 -2.57 3.95 41.92
N LEU A 763 -3.62 3.15 41.69
CA LEU A 763 -4.38 2.46 42.74
C LEU A 763 -3.50 1.64 43.73
N PRO A 764 -2.52 0.81 43.30
CA PRO A 764 -1.67 0.07 44.22
C PRO A 764 -0.87 0.96 45.18
N ALA A 765 -0.33 2.08 44.68
CA ALA A 765 0.43 3.03 45.49
C ALA A 765 -0.47 3.73 46.52
N VAL A 766 -1.68 4.15 46.12
CA VAL A 766 -2.66 4.75 47.03
C VAL A 766 -3.12 3.74 48.09
N CYS A 767 -3.35 2.47 47.72
CA CYS A 767 -3.70 1.42 48.68
C CYS A 767 -2.59 1.16 49.70
N LEU A 768 -1.34 1.14 49.26
CA LEU A 768 -0.17 0.93 50.11
C LEU A 768 0.04 2.08 51.10
N LEU A 769 -0.10 3.34 50.64
CA LEU A 769 0.06 4.53 51.48
C LEU A 769 -1.11 4.76 52.45
N THR A 770 -2.35 4.48 52.02
CA THR A 770 -3.55 4.70 52.87
C THR A 770 -3.93 3.49 53.71
N ASN A 771 -3.27 2.33 53.51
CA ASN A 771 -3.60 1.04 54.11
C ASN A 771 -5.07 0.60 53.91
N LYS A 772 -5.74 1.14 52.87
CA LYS A 772 -7.12 0.79 52.48
C LYS A 772 -7.09 -0.12 51.26
N PHE A 773 -7.61 -1.34 51.41
CA PHE A 773 -7.58 -2.36 50.35
C PHE A 773 -8.86 -2.36 49.49
N ILE A 774 -8.67 -2.52 48.18
CA ILE A 774 -9.73 -2.64 47.14
C ILE A 774 -10.42 -4.03 47.15
N ILE A 775 -9.81 -4.99 47.85
CA ILE A 775 -10.32 -6.36 48.03
C ILE A 775 -10.57 -6.54 49.54
N PRO A 776 -11.72 -7.09 49.96
CA PRO A 776 -12.02 -7.24 51.38
C PRO A 776 -11.10 -8.30 52.01
N GLN A 777 -10.55 -7.99 53.19
CA GLN A 777 -9.78 -8.97 53.97
C GLN A 777 -10.69 -10.12 54.42
N VAL A 778 -10.47 -11.32 53.90
CA VAL A 778 -11.34 -12.47 54.14
C VAL A 778 -10.99 -13.14 55.47
N ARG A 779 -11.79 -12.88 56.53
CA ARG A 779 -11.66 -13.60 57.80
C ARG A 779 -12.23 -15.03 57.69
N TYR A 780 -11.31 -16.00 57.57
CA TYR A 780 -11.40 -17.43 57.93
C TYR A 780 -12.55 -18.35 57.46
N MET A 781 -13.76 -17.86 57.12
CA MET A 781 -14.90 -18.71 56.74
C MET A 781 -15.07 -18.83 55.22
N THR A 782 -14.07 -19.37 54.51
CA THR A 782 -14.25 -20.27 53.33
C THR A 782 -12.91 -20.64 52.67
N LYS A 783 -12.32 -21.79 53.04
CA LYS A 783 -11.20 -22.38 52.29
C LYS A 783 -11.58 -22.72 50.84
N ILE A 784 -12.85 -23.10 50.60
CA ILE A 784 -13.39 -23.38 49.26
C ILE A 784 -13.42 -22.11 48.40
N THR A 785 -13.97 -21.01 48.91
CA THR A 785 -14.03 -19.73 48.17
C THR A 785 -12.66 -19.07 48.00
N ILE A 786 -11.69 -19.32 48.90
CA ILE A 786 -10.28 -18.95 48.64
C ILE A 786 -9.76 -19.74 47.44
N SER A 787 -10.02 -21.05 47.35
CA SER A 787 -9.70 -21.84 46.16
C SER A 787 -10.35 -21.23 44.92
N THR A 788 -11.67 -21.02 44.86
CA THR A 788 -12.32 -20.47 43.66
C THR A 788 -11.84 -19.05 43.30
N ARG A 789 -11.60 -18.17 44.28
CA ARG A 789 -11.09 -16.80 44.04
C ARG A 789 -9.65 -16.82 43.53
N SER A 790 -8.76 -17.57 44.19
CA SER A 790 -7.38 -17.74 43.73
C SER A 790 -7.34 -18.42 42.36
N PHE A 791 -8.14 -19.45 42.10
CA PHE A 791 -8.25 -20.07 40.77
C PHE A 791 -8.89 -19.16 39.71
N GLN A 792 -9.73 -18.19 40.08
CA GLN A 792 -10.25 -17.18 39.12
C GLN A 792 -9.21 -16.12 38.78
N TYR A 793 -8.47 -15.59 39.77
CA TYR A 793 -7.36 -14.68 39.50
C TYR A 793 -6.20 -15.39 38.80
N ILE A 794 -5.77 -16.55 39.29
CA ILE A 794 -4.77 -17.40 38.63
C ILE A 794 -5.29 -17.86 37.27
N GLY A 795 -6.58 -18.13 37.09
CA GLY A 795 -7.18 -18.49 35.81
C GLY A 795 -7.23 -17.32 34.83
N LEU A 796 -7.45 -16.09 35.30
CA LEU A 796 -7.34 -14.87 34.49
C LEU A 796 -5.87 -14.60 34.13
N PHE A 797 -4.95 -14.62 35.11
CA PHE A 797 -3.51 -14.46 34.86
C PHE A 797 -2.92 -15.58 34.01
N SER A 798 -3.38 -16.82 34.16
CA SER A 798 -2.95 -17.98 33.36
C SER A 798 -3.59 -17.97 31.98
N SER A 799 -4.83 -17.52 31.80
CA SER A 799 -5.41 -17.33 30.45
C SER A 799 -4.83 -16.10 29.74
N VAL A 800 -4.39 -15.08 30.48
CA VAL A 800 -3.56 -13.98 29.96
C VAL A 800 -2.17 -14.49 29.58
N LEU A 801 -1.48 -15.25 30.45
CA LEU A 801 -0.19 -15.87 30.14
C LEU A 801 -0.27 -16.85 28.98
N VAL A 802 -1.31 -17.69 28.91
CA VAL A 802 -1.55 -18.62 27.80
C VAL A 802 -1.92 -17.88 26.52
N ALA A 803 -2.73 -16.81 26.57
CA ALA A 803 -2.98 -15.97 25.41
C ALA A 803 -1.67 -15.33 24.91
N ILE A 804 -0.88 -14.73 25.80
CA ILE A 804 0.44 -14.16 25.50
C ILE A 804 1.38 -15.25 24.94
N LEU A 805 1.43 -16.44 25.53
CA LEU A 805 2.24 -17.58 25.08
C LEU A 805 1.69 -18.27 23.81
N VAL A 806 0.51 -17.89 23.32
CA VAL A 806 -0.03 -18.32 22.01
C VAL A 806 0.15 -17.22 20.95
N GLU A 807 0.01 -15.95 21.34
CA GLU A 807 0.22 -14.77 20.50
C GLU A 807 1.73 -14.51 20.23
N ILE A 808 2.63 -14.78 21.19
CA ILE A 808 4.10 -14.63 21.02
C ILE A 808 4.66 -15.63 19.98
N PRO A 809 4.39 -16.94 20.03
CA PRO A 809 4.83 -17.86 18.98
C PRO A 809 4.17 -17.55 17.63
N ALA A 810 2.96 -16.99 17.59
CA ALA A 810 2.33 -16.56 16.35
C ALA A 810 3.04 -15.34 15.72
N SER A 811 3.64 -14.46 16.54
CA SER A 811 4.43 -13.31 16.08
C SER A 811 5.91 -13.62 15.84
N TYR A 812 6.47 -14.67 16.42
CA TYR A 812 7.83 -15.16 16.13
C TYR A 812 7.91 -16.13 14.93
N ASN A 813 6.89 -16.99 14.72
CA ASN A 813 6.86 -17.95 13.59
C ASN A 813 6.49 -17.31 12.24
N SER A 814 6.56 -15.98 12.13
CA SER A 814 6.54 -15.24 10.86
C SER A 814 7.92 -15.18 10.18
N LEU A 815 8.99 -15.69 10.82
CA LEU A 815 10.19 -16.14 10.12
C LEU A 815 9.94 -17.52 9.48
N PRO A 816 10.00 -17.66 8.14
CA PRO A 816 10.32 -18.95 7.53
C PRO A 816 11.81 -19.26 7.73
N CYS A 817 12.11 -20.51 8.06
CA CYS A 817 13.44 -21.13 8.10
C CYS A 817 14.46 -20.55 9.11
N LEU A 818 14.55 -21.19 10.28
CA LEU A 818 15.81 -21.42 10.99
C LEU A 818 15.72 -22.73 11.81
N ILE A 819 15.53 -23.83 11.08
CA ILE A 819 16.16 -25.13 11.33
C ILE A 819 16.98 -25.40 10.07
#